data_AF-Q9D6A1-F1
#
_entry.id   AF-Q9D6A1-F1
#
_cell.length_a   1.000
_cell.length_b   1.000
_cell.length_c   1.000
_cell.angle_alpha   90.00
_cell.angle_beta   90.00
_cell.angle_gamma   90.00
#
_symmetry.space_group_name_H-M   'P 1'
#
loop_
_entity.id
_entity.type
_entity.pdbx_description
1 polymer ?
#
loop_
_entity_poly.entity_id
_entity_poly.type
_entity_poly.pdbx_seq_one_letter_code
_entity_poly.pdbx_strand_id
1 'polypeptide(L)'
;MEGALTARDKVGVQDFVLLDAYTSESAFLENLRKRFRENLIYTYIGTLLVSVNPYQELGIYTASQMELYQGVNFFELPPHVYAIADNAYRMMCSELNNHFILISGESGAGKTEASKKILQYFAVTCPMTESLQIARDRLLLSIPVLEAFGNAKTLRNDNSSRFGKYMDIQFDFQGVPVGGHIISYLIEKSRVVYQNHGERNFHIFYQLLAGGGSERLASLGLERDPQLYKYLSQGHCARESPISDKNDWETVCGAFSVIGFTEADLENLFGIIASVLHLGNVCFKGDKQGCASVPDTHEIKWIAKLLGVCPAVLLEALTHRKIEAKTEEVICPLTVELSVYARDAMAKAVYGRTFTWLVNRINSSLVNKDFTQKTVIGLLDIYGFEVFDKNGFEQFCINYCNEKLQQLLIERTLKAEQAEYESEGIEWETVQYFNNKIICDLVEERHRGIISILDEECIRPGPATDLSFLEKLEEKVGKHAHFQTRKLAGPKGRKRIGWLEFCLLHYAGEVTYCTKGFLEKNNDLLYRHLKEVLCSSKNSILRECFLVAELENRRRPPTVGTQFKNSLSSLLEILISKEPSYIRCIKPNERKEPSKFDDFLISHQIKYLGLMEHLRVRRAGFAYRRKYEHFLQRYKSLCPDTWPHWHGPPGEGVERLIKYIGYQPQDYKLGKTKIFIRFPRTLFATEDAFEFSKHQLVSRIQATYKGCLGRREYMKKRQAATKLEAHWRGVLARKEIKRRRWAVQIIRRFVKGFINRDKPLCPDNEEFVVLVRKNYILNLRYHVPKNVLDKSWLRPPGILENASNLLRRMCTRNLVRKYCRGISAERKAMMQQKVVTSEIFRGKKEGYAESLNQLFAGSRLGVSTSSLSDGILVIHISPADKQQKGDVILQCEHIFEVATKLAMLIRKEHTVRVVQGSLQFYVSPGREGTIVFETGEEDQVYKDKNGQLRVVSAGKKT
;
A
#
# COMPACT_ATOMS: atom_id res chain seq x y z
N MET A 1 1.85 11.94 -7.58
CA MET A 1 1.86 13.42 -7.50
C MET A 1 0.67 13.96 -6.72
N GLU A 2 -0.57 13.49 -6.90
CA GLU A 2 -1.66 13.84 -5.97
C GLU A 2 -2.53 12.60 -5.72
N GLY A 3 -2.53 12.08 -4.49
CA GLY A 3 -3.45 11.01 -4.11
C GLY A 3 -4.84 11.60 -3.95
N ALA A 4 -5.82 11.07 -4.68
CA ALA A 4 -7.26 11.42 -4.68
C ALA A 4 -7.60 12.92 -4.75
N LEU A 5 -8.36 13.33 -5.77
CA LEU A 5 -8.97 14.68 -5.90
C LEU A 5 -9.51 15.28 -4.59
N THR A 6 -10.10 14.44 -3.73
CA THR A 6 -10.63 14.85 -2.43
C THR A 6 -9.56 15.35 -1.46
N ALA A 7 -8.32 14.89 -1.58
CA ALA A 7 -7.20 15.46 -0.85
C ALA A 7 -6.73 16.77 -1.49
N ARG A 8 -6.77 16.94 -2.82
CA ARG A 8 -6.35 18.19 -3.48
C ARG A 8 -7.19 19.39 -3.04
N ASP A 9 -8.52 19.28 -3.08
CA ASP A 9 -9.40 20.39 -2.68
C ASP A 9 -9.28 20.73 -1.19
N LYS A 10 -8.96 19.74 -0.35
CA LYS A 10 -8.80 19.90 1.10
C LYS A 10 -7.41 20.40 1.51
N VAL A 11 -6.36 19.84 0.92
CA VAL A 11 -4.96 19.99 1.34
C VAL A 11 -4.21 21.01 0.49
N GLY A 12 -4.61 21.25 -0.75
CA GLY A 12 -3.91 22.13 -1.70
C GLY A 12 -2.89 21.41 -2.59
N VAL A 13 -2.54 22.02 -3.72
CA VAL A 13 -1.62 21.48 -4.74
C VAL A 13 -0.17 21.51 -4.29
N GLN A 14 0.62 20.50 -4.67
CA GLN A 14 2.04 20.40 -4.30
C GLN A 14 2.94 21.33 -5.09
N ASP A 15 2.54 21.69 -6.31
CA ASP A 15 3.23 22.63 -7.18
C ASP A 15 2.26 23.74 -7.60
N PHE A 16 2.65 25.00 -7.36
CA PHE A 16 1.90 26.18 -7.74
C PHE A 16 1.69 26.29 -9.25
N VAL A 17 2.55 25.68 -10.08
CA VAL A 17 2.37 25.62 -11.54
C VAL A 17 1.06 24.90 -11.90
N LEU A 18 0.50 24.11 -10.99
CA LEU A 18 -0.77 23.42 -11.17
C LEU A 18 -1.99 24.22 -10.69
N LEU A 19 -1.81 25.47 -10.23
CA LEU A 19 -2.94 26.37 -9.94
C LEU A 19 -3.58 26.87 -11.23
N ASP A 20 -4.90 26.71 -11.34
CA ASP A 20 -5.68 27.24 -12.48
C ASP A 20 -5.68 28.78 -12.46
N ALA A 21 -5.92 29.40 -11.30
CA ALA A 21 -5.90 30.85 -11.10
C ALA A 21 -4.49 31.38 -10.76
N TYR A 22 -3.49 31.05 -11.57
CA TYR A 22 -2.07 31.38 -11.32
C TYR A 22 -1.75 32.89 -11.25
N THR A 23 -2.63 33.76 -11.75
CA THR A 23 -2.50 35.22 -11.65
C THR A 23 -3.10 35.80 -10.37
N SER A 24 -3.89 35.00 -9.63
CA SER A 24 -4.60 35.44 -8.43
C SER A 24 -3.74 35.25 -7.18
N GLU A 25 -3.39 36.36 -6.53
CA GLU A 25 -2.70 36.33 -5.23
C GLU A 25 -3.53 35.62 -4.15
N SER A 26 -4.85 35.76 -4.18
CA SER A 26 -5.74 35.11 -3.21
C SER A 26 -5.78 33.59 -3.38
N ALA A 27 -5.74 33.08 -4.62
CA ALA A 27 -5.65 31.64 -4.88
C ALA A 27 -4.30 31.06 -4.42
N PHE A 28 -3.20 31.80 -4.62
CA PHE A 28 -1.88 31.44 -4.13
C PHE A 28 -1.85 31.34 -2.60
N LEU A 29 -2.41 32.35 -1.93
CA LEU A 29 -2.49 32.43 -0.47
C LEU A 29 -3.38 31.31 0.11
N GLU A 30 -4.54 31.04 -0.51
CA GLU A 30 -5.43 29.96 -0.10
C GLU A 30 -4.76 28.60 -0.20
N ASN A 31 -3.96 28.36 -1.25
CA ASN A 31 -3.20 27.11 -1.38
C ASN A 31 -2.18 26.93 -0.25
N LEU A 32 -1.41 27.98 0.07
CA LEU A 32 -0.50 27.95 1.22
C LEU A 32 -1.24 27.69 2.52
N ARG A 33 -2.40 28.34 2.71
CA ARG A 33 -3.22 28.19 3.93
C ARG A 33 -3.72 26.76 4.11
N LYS A 34 -4.25 26.13 3.06
CA LYS A 34 -4.70 24.73 3.08
C LYS A 34 -3.56 23.78 3.44
N ARG A 35 -2.39 23.95 2.81
CA ARG A 35 -1.21 23.11 3.07
C ARG A 35 -0.66 23.30 4.47
N PHE A 36 -0.57 24.55 4.93
CA PHE A 36 -0.09 24.89 6.27
C PHE A 36 -1.00 24.32 7.38
N ARG A 37 -2.33 24.31 7.17
CA ARG A 37 -3.29 23.69 8.09
C ARG A 37 -3.03 22.20 8.30
N GLU A 38 -2.54 21.51 7.27
CA GLU A 38 -2.20 20.09 7.29
C GLU A 38 -0.71 19.83 7.61
N ASN A 39 0.01 20.83 8.15
CA ASN A 39 1.44 20.78 8.44
C ASN A 39 2.35 20.50 7.22
N LEU A 40 1.87 20.73 6.00
CA LEU A 40 2.67 20.62 4.78
C LEU A 40 3.32 21.97 4.46
N ILE A 41 4.51 22.19 5.04
CA ILE A 41 5.20 23.49 4.97
C ILE A 41 5.88 23.80 3.62
N TYR A 42 6.08 22.78 2.80
CA TYR A 42 6.83 22.87 1.55
C TYR A 42 5.89 22.82 0.34
N THR A 43 6.13 23.68 -0.65
CA THR A 43 5.38 23.73 -1.91
C THR A 43 6.32 24.11 -3.06
N TYR A 44 6.20 23.48 -4.22
CA TYR A 44 7.02 23.82 -5.39
C TYR A 44 6.43 24.99 -6.19
N ILE A 45 7.31 25.73 -6.89
CA ILE A 45 7.01 26.49 -8.10
C ILE A 45 7.98 25.97 -9.17
N GLY A 46 7.65 24.86 -9.82
CA GLY A 46 8.61 24.13 -10.66
C GLY A 46 9.82 23.68 -9.85
N THR A 47 11.02 24.23 -10.12
CA THR A 47 12.26 23.91 -9.38
C THR A 47 12.53 24.80 -8.17
N LEU A 48 11.69 25.80 -7.89
CA LEU A 48 11.78 26.65 -6.71
C LEU A 48 10.97 26.01 -5.56
N LEU A 49 11.51 26.01 -4.35
CA LEU A 49 10.84 25.54 -3.15
C LEU A 49 10.37 26.71 -2.28
N VAL A 50 9.07 26.76 -2.00
CA VAL A 50 8.48 27.66 -1.00
C VAL A 50 8.39 26.92 0.33
N SER A 51 8.92 27.51 1.39
CA SER A 51 8.99 26.95 2.74
C SER A 51 8.30 27.88 3.72
N VAL A 52 7.23 27.46 4.37
CA VAL A 52 6.56 28.24 5.43
C VAL A 52 7.05 27.76 6.79
N ASN A 53 7.63 28.63 7.62
CA ASN A 53 8.11 28.22 8.94
C ASN A 53 6.94 27.74 9.82
N PRO A 54 6.91 26.49 10.34
CA PRO A 54 5.82 26.02 11.18
C PRO A 54 5.86 26.53 12.63
N TYR A 55 6.99 27.09 13.10
CA TYR A 55 7.25 27.38 14.52
C TYR A 55 7.06 26.19 15.48
N GLN A 56 7.16 24.97 14.95
CA GLN A 56 7.14 23.71 15.69
C GLN A 56 7.94 22.64 14.95
N GLU A 57 8.44 21.62 15.66
CA GLU A 57 9.13 20.50 15.04
C GLU A 57 8.11 19.48 14.48
N LEU A 58 8.16 19.25 13.16
CA LEU A 58 7.21 18.36 12.47
C LEU A 58 7.72 16.91 12.33
N GLY A 59 8.93 16.60 12.81
CA GLY A 59 9.51 15.25 12.66
C GLY A 59 9.83 14.84 11.22
N ILE A 60 9.87 15.78 10.27
CA ILE A 60 10.11 15.50 8.83
C ILE A 60 11.60 15.47 8.45
N TYR A 61 12.50 15.73 9.40
CA TYR A 61 13.96 15.81 9.17
C TYR A 61 14.72 14.59 9.68
N THR A 62 14.10 13.41 9.72
CA THR A 62 14.74 12.17 10.17
C THR A 62 15.72 11.60 9.14
N ALA A 63 16.65 10.75 9.57
CA ALA A 63 17.53 10.00 8.68
C ALA A 63 16.75 9.14 7.67
N SER A 64 15.63 8.53 8.09
CA SER A 64 14.74 7.77 7.20
C SER A 64 14.11 8.62 6.09
N GLN A 65 13.83 9.90 6.35
CA GLN A 65 13.39 10.83 5.32
C GLN A 65 14.55 11.16 4.38
N MET A 66 15.77 11.33 4.88
CA MET A 66 16.95 11.56 4.01
C MET A 66 17.16 10.39 3.04
N GLU A 67 17.08 9.15 3.52
CA GLU A 67 17.16 7.93 2.71
C GLU A 67 16.02 7.86 1.67
N LEU A 68 14.80 8.25 2.05
CA LEU A 68 13.65 8.25 1.14
C LEU A 68 13.87 9.17 -0.07
N TYR A 69 14.46 10.35 0.13
CA TYR A 69 14.71 11.31 -0.95
C TYR A 69 16.00 11.01 -1.74
N GLN A 70 16.89 10.15 -1.22
CA GLN A 70 18.18 9.87 -1.85
C GLN A 70 18.01 9.14 -3.18
N GLY A 71 18.57 9.71 -4.25
CA GLY A 71 18.58 9.06 -5.56
C GLY A 71 17.23 9.03 -6.26
N VAL A 72 16.20 9.70 -5.73
CA VAL A 72 14.85 9.73 -6.28
C VAL A 72 14.67 10.94 -7.19
N ASN A 73 13.89 10.79 -8.26
CA ASN A 73 13.64 11.91 -9.17
C ASN A 73 12.85 13.04 -8.47
N PHE A 74 13.24 14.28 -8.72
CA PHE A 74 12.76 15.49 -8.04
C PHE A 74 11.23 15.62 -7.88
N PHE A 75 10.46 15.21 -8.89
CA PHE A 75 8.99 15.32 -8.92
C PHE A 75 8.24 14.03 -8.53
N GLU A 76 8.94 12.99 -8.08
CA GLU A 76 8.32 11.72 -7.70
C GLU A 76 7.77 11.75 -6.27
N LEU A 77 8.49 12.43 -5.38
CA LEU A 77 8.15 12.62 -3.98
C LEU A 77 7.54 14.00 -3.71
N PRO A 78 6.85 14.20 -2.57
CA PRO A 78 6.32 15.49 -2.18
C PRO A 78 7.40 16.58 -2.06
N PRO A 79 6.99 17.86 -2.08
CA PRO A 79 7.93 18.97 -1.90
C PRO A 79 8.70 18.87 -0.58
N HIS A 80 10.03 18.93 -0.67
CA HIS A 80 10.90 18.92 0.51
C HIS A 80 12.25 19.57 0.22
N VAL A 81 12.90 20.10 1.26
CA VAL A 81 14.25 20.68 1.14
C VAL A 81 15.29 19.65 0.67
N TYR A 82 15.13 18.38 1.05
CA TYR A 82 16.00 17.28 0.64
C TYR A 82 15.89 16.96 -0.85
N ALA A 83 14.72 17.17 -1.48
CA ALA A 83 14.59 16.99 -2.92
C ALA A 83 15.45 18.01 -3.68
N ILE A 84 15.50 19.27 -3.22
CA ILE A 84 16.38 20.30 -3.82
C ILE A 84 17.85 19.94 -3.62
N ALA A 85 18.22 19.48 -2.42
CA ALA A 85 19.59 19.07 -2.12
C ALA A 85 20.02 17.86 -2.97
N ASP A 86 19.23 16.79 -3.00
CA ASP A 86 19.49 15.59 -3.80
C ASP A 86 19.57 15.90 -5.30
N ASN A 87 18.65 16.73 -5.81
CA ASN A 87 18.67 17.13 -7.21
C ASN A 87 19.96 17.89 -7.57
N ALA A 88 20.35 18.88 -6.76
CA ALA A 88 21.59 19.63 -6.97
C ALA A 88 22.82 18.71 -6.91
N TYR A 89 22.85 17.77 -5.97
CA TYR A 89 23.96 16.81 -5.82
C TYR A 89 24.03 15.81 -6.98
N ARG A 90 22.90 15.20 -7.36
CA ARG A 90 22.86 14.25 -8.48
C ARG A 90 23.24 14.90 -9.79
N MET A 91 22.69 16.08 -10.09
CA MET A 91 22.99 16.81 -11.33
C MET A 91 24.48 17.18 -11.39
N MET A 92 25.04 17.65 -10.28
CA MET A 92 26.49 17.90 -10.16
C MET A 92 27.30 16.65 -10.48
N CYS A 93 26.93 15.49 -9.89
CA CYS A 93 27.65 14.23 -10.12
C CYS A 93 27.48 13.71 -11.56
N SER A 94 26.31 13.87 -12.18
CA SER A 94 26.04 13.34 -13.52
C SER A 94 26.56 14.22 -14.65
N GLU A 95 26.48 15.55 -14.49
CA GLU A 95 26.83 16.51 -15.54
C GLU A 95 28.19 17.18 -15.31
N LEU A 96 28.83 16.95 -14.15
CA LEU A 96 30.08 17.60 -13.74
C LEU A 96 30.00 19.14 -13.78
N ASN A 97 28.80 19.67 -13.54
CA ASN A 97 28.51 21.10 -13.50
C ASN A 97 28.43 21.60 -12.07
N ASN A 98 28.70 22.90 -11.87
CA ASN A 98 28.60 23.53 -10.56
C ASN A 98 27.17 24.00 -10.29
N HIS A 99 26.69 23.85 -9.05
CA HIS A 99 25.35 24.25 -8.63
C HIS A 99 25.38 25.25 -7.48
N PHE A 100 24.29 25.99 -7.28
CA PHE A 100 24.08 26.73 -6.04
C PHE A 100 22.63 26.70 -5.60
N ILE A 101 22.41 26.81 -4.29
CA ILE A 101 21.10 26.92 -3.66
C ILE A 101 21.01 28.29 -3.00
N LEU A 102 20.12 29.15 -3.52
CA LEU A 102 19.83 30.46 -2.94
C LEU A 102 18.67 30.36 -1.97
N ILE A 103 18.92 30.70 -0.70
CA ILE A 103 17.94 30.69 0.38
C ILE A 103 17.68 32.14 0.80
N SER A 104 16.42 32.55 0.73
CA SER A 104 16.01 33.93 1.01
C SER A 104 14.62 33.99 1.64
N GLY A 105 14.33 35.07 2.35
CA GLY A 105 13.17 35.18 3.23
C GLY A 105 13.38 36.24 4.30
N GLU A 106 12.30 36.72 4.91
CA GLU A 106 12.40 37.66 6.03
C GLU A 106 13.14 37.05 7.24
N SER A 107 13.53 37.90 8.19
CA SER A 107 14.12 37.41 9.46
C SER A 107 13.12 36.51 10.19
N GLY A 108 13.59 35.37 10.69
CA GLY A 108 12.75 34.36 11.35
C GLY A 108 11.94 33.45 10.41
N ALA A 109 12.07 33.58 9.08
CA ALA A 109 11.38 32.71 8.13
C ALA A 109 11.98 31.28 8.02
N GLY A 110 13.12 30.99 8.68
CA GLY A 110 13.76 29.67 8.66
C GLY A 110 14.88 29.47 7.64
N LYS A 111 15.48 30.54 7.11
CA LYS A 111 16.58 30.47 6.12
C LYS A 111 17.79 29.67 6.62
N THR A 112 18.32 30.06 7.77
CA THR A 112 19.48 29.40 8.39
C THR A 112 19.19 27.94 8.69
N GLU A 113 17.96 27.61 9.11
CA GLU A 113 17.54 26.24 9.36
C GLU A 113 17.47 25.43 8.07
N ALA A 114 16.93 25.98 6.97
CA ALA A 114 16.99 25.34 5.66
C ALA A 114 18.44 25.08 5.22
N SER A 115 19.35 26.05 5.41
CA SER A 115 20.78 25.87 5.14
C SER A 115 21.38 24.74 5.97
N LYS A 116 21.07 24.67 7.27
CA LYS A 116 21.53 23.59 8.16
C LYS A 116 21.01 22.22 7.70
N LYS A 117 19.73 22.13 7.31
CA LYS A 117 19.14 20.87 6.82
C LYS A 117 19.76 20.38 5.52
N ILE A 118 20.10 21.28 4.59
CA ILE A 118 20.81 20.92 3.36
C ILE A 118 22.21 20.40 3.68
N LEU A 119 22.94 21.08 4.56
CA LEU A 119 24.27 20.63 4.98
C LEU A 119 24.23 19.29 5.70
N GLN A 120 23.23 19.07 6.57
CA GLN A 120 22.99 17.78 7.22
C GLN A 120 22.66 16.68 6.21
N TYR A 121 21.88 17.00 5.17
CA TYR A 121 21.58 16.05 4.09
C TYR A 121 22.86 15.61 3.37
N PHE A 122 23.67 16.55 2.88
CA PHE A 122 24.95 16.23 2.24
C PHE A 122 25.90 15.48 3.17
N ALA A 123 25.88 15.80 4.47
CA ALA A 123 26.69 15.13 5.46
C ALA A 123 26.36 13.64 5.64
N VAL A 124 25.12 13.22 5.35
CA VAL A 124 24.64 11.83 5.49
C VAL A 124 24.69 11.07 4.16
N THR A 125 24.41 11.73 3.03
CA THR A 125 24.23 11.04 1.74
C THR A 125 25.49 10.93 0.88
N CYS A 126 26.49 11.78 1.10
CA CYS A 126 27.73 11.72 0.31
C CYS A 126 28.62 10.53 0.74
N PRO A 127 29.30 9.85 -0.20
CA PRO A 127 30.29 8.82 0.13
C PRO A 127 31.44 9.42 0.98
N MET A 128 32.02 8.64 1.89
CA MET A 128 32.91 9.17 2.94
C MET A 128 34.18 8.33 3.17
N THR A 129 35.27 9.03 3.51
CA THR A 129 36.51 8.49 4.07
C THR A 129 36.84 9.19 5.40
N GLU A 130 37.67 8.60 6.26
CA GLU A 130 37.98 9.15 7.59
C GLU A 130 38.56 10.59 7.56
N SER A 131 39.43 10.90 6.60
CA SER A 131 40.00 12.25 6.46
C SER A 131 38.97 13.31 6.07
N LEU A 132 37.92 12.90 5.35
CA LEU A 132 36.86 13.76 4.82
C LEU A 132 35.76 14.03 5.86
N GLN A 133 35.63 13.13 6.85
CA GLN A 133 34.77 13.34 8.02
C GLN A 133 35.17 14.60 8.79
N ILE A 134 36.48 14.87 8.91
CA ILE A 134 37.01 16.07 9.58
C ILE A 134 36.62 17.35 8.82
N ALA A 135 36.78 17.38 7.49
CA ALA A 135 36.43 18.56 6.69
C ALA A 135 34.93 18.88 6.77
N ARG A 136 34.08 17.86 6.76
CA ARG A 136 32.63 17.96 6.96
C ARG A 136 32.27 18.48 8.35
N ASP A 137 32.83 17.87 9.40
CA ASP A 137 32.54 18.25 10.78
C ASP A 137 33.00 19.69 11.04
N ARG A 138 34.13 20.12 10.46
CA ARG A 138 34.57 21.53 10.49
C ARG A 138 33.59 22.46 9.80
N LEU A 139 33.06 22.10 8.62
CA LEU A 139 32.10 22.92 7.91
C LEU A 139 30.80 23.07 8.71
N LEU A 140 30.26 21.98 9.27
CA LEU A 140 29.08 22.01 10.12
C LEU A 140 29.31 22.79 11.43
N LEU A 141 30.45 22.59 12.09
CA LEU A 141 30.79 23.26 13.35
C LEU A 141 31.23 24.72 13.15
N SER A 142 31.59 25.13 11.94
CA SER A 142 31.82 26.54 11.63
C SER A 142 30.56 27.40 11.78
N ILE A 143 29.37 26.79 11.62
CA ILE A 143 28.09 27.51 11.70
C ILE A 143 27.88 28.09 13.11
N PRO A 144 27.93 27.33 14.22
CA PRO A 144 27.86 27.89 15.57
C PRO A 144 28.80 29.07 15.82
N VAL A 145 30.06 28.98 15.33
CA VAL A 145 31.05 30.05 15.47
C VAL A 145 30.62 31.30 14.70
N LEU A 146 30.19 31.14 13.44
CA LEU A 146 29.67 32.24 12.64
C LEU A 146 28.38 32.83 13.20
N GLU A 147 27.52 32.02 13.81
CA GLU A 147 26.30 32.50 14.47
C GLU A 147 26.64 33.30 15.72
N ALA A 148 27.63 32.87 16.52
CA ALA A 148 28.06 33.62 17.70
C ALA A 148 28.57 35.03 17.36
N PHE A 149 29.39 35.16 16.31
CA PHE A 149 30.00 36.46 15.94
C PHE A 149 29.20 37.25 14.89
N GLY A 150 28.31 36.61 14.15
CA GLY A 150 27.60 37.22 13.03
C GLY A 150 26.10 37.37 13.24
N ASN A 151 25.51 36.70 14.24
CA ASN A 151 24.09 36.79 14.53
C ASN A 151 23.80 37.60 15.81
N ALA A 152 22.60 38.17 15.86
CA ALA A 152 22.10 38.91 17.01
C ALA A 152 20.59 38.72 17.18
N LYS A 153 20.10 39.00 18.39
CA LYS A 153 18.66 39.05 18.68
C LYS A 153 18.07 40.36 18.16
N THR A 154 16.99 40.22 17.41
CA THR A 154 16.13 41.31 16.91
C THR A 154 14.76 41.19 17.58
N LEU A 155 13.90 42.20 17.42
CA LEU A 155 12.50 42.13 17.87
C LEU A 155 11.74 40.94 17.27
N ARG A 156 12.12 40.49 16.08
CA ARG A 156 11.39 39.48 15.29
C ARG A 156 11.98 38.08 15.40
N ASN A 157 13.26 37.95 15.76
CA ASN A 157 14.00 36.69 15.75
C ASN A 157 15.14 36.72 16.78
N ASP A 158 15.25 35.67 17.58
CA ASP A 158 16.24 35.58 18.66
C ASP A 158 17.66 35.29 18.15
N ASN A 159 17.79 34.61 16.99
CA ASN A 159 19.06 34.29 16.36
C ASN A 159 19.05 34.73 14.88
N SER A 160 19.17 36.04 14.63
CA SER A 160 19.11 36.62 13.28
C SER A 160 20.51 36.85 12.74
N SER A 161 20.84 36.25 11.59
CA SER A 161 22.07 36.60 10.88
C SER A 161 22.09 38.07 10.49
N ARG A 162 23.17 38.76 10.88
CA ARG A 162 23.46 40.17 10.57
C ARG A 162 24.68 40.28 9.64
N PHE A 163 24.89 39.23 8.84
CA PHE A 163 25.74 39.19 7.66
C PHE A 163 25.14 38.20 6.65
N GLY A 164 25.42 38.38 5.37
CA GLY A 164 25.14 37.38 4.34
C GLY A 164 26.28 36.35 4.30
N LYS A 165 25.95 35.06 4.14
CA LYS A 165 26.93 33.98 4.05
C LYS A 165 26.75 33.19 2.78
N TYR A 166 27.86 32.99 2.07
CA TYR A 166 27.94 32.06 0.95
C TYR A 166 28.92 30.95 1.32
N MET A 167 28.49 29.69 1.23
CA MET A 167 29.31 28.53 1.57
C MET A 167 29.44 27.63 0.35
N ASP A 168 30.63 27.56 -0.23
CA ASP A 168 30.96 26.59 -1.26
C ASP A 168 31.38 25.27 -0.60
N ILE A 169 30.80 24.17 -1.09
CA ILE A 169 31.21 22.81 -0.78
C ILE A 169 31.84 22.25 -2.05
N GLN A 170 33.11 21.86 -1.95
CA GLN A 170 33.87 21.32 -3.07
C GLN A 170 33.78 19.81 -3.09
N PHE A 171 33.52 19.24 -4.26
CA PHE A 171 33.41 17.81 -4.49
C PHE A 171 34.46 17.35 -5.49
N ASP A 172 34.94 16.12 -5.31
CA ASP A 172 35.74 15.43 -6.32
C ASP A 172 34.87 14.82 -7.44
N PHE A 173 35.51 14.19 -8.41
CA PHE A 173 34.82 13.53 -9.53
C PHE A 173 33.95 12.33 -9.11
N GLN A 174 34.10 11.83 -7.88
CA GLN A 174 33.28 10.75 -7.32
C GLN A 174 32.08 11.27 -6.51
N GLY A 175 31.98 12.60 -6.33
CA GLY A 175 30.93 13.22 -5.52
C GLY A 175 31.25 13.27 -4.02
N VAL A 176 32.52 13.12 -3.63
CA VAL A 176 32.93 13.17 -2.21
C VAL A 176 33.26 14.62 -1.81
N PRO A 177 32.77 15.13 -0.67
CA PRO A 177 33.05 16.49 -0.23
C PRO A 177 34.49 16.62 0.28
N VAL A 178 35.34 17.28 -0.49
CA VAL A 178 36.78 17.37 -0.25
C VAL A 178 37.25 18.67 0.43
N GLY A 179 36.41 19.69 0.47
CA GLY A 179 36.72 20.95 1.13
C GLY A 179 35.61 21.97 1.00
N GLY A 180 35.86 23.19 1.43
CA GLY A 180 34.88 24.26 1.32
C GLY A 180 35.47 25.66 1.47
N HIS A 181 34.64 26.65 1.17
CA HIS A 181 35.01 28.06 1.28
C HIS A 181 33.81 28.91 1.68
N ILE A 182 33.97 29.74 2.70
CA ILE A 182 32.94 30.62 3.24
C ILE A 182 33.26 32.06 2.85
N ILE A 183 32.31 32.75 2.24
CA ILE A 183 32.38 34.18 1.95
C ILE A 183 31.33 34.89 2.80
N SER A 184 31.78 35.83 3.62
CA SER A 184 30.91 36.71 4.40
C SER A 184 30.69 38.05 3.69
N TYR A 185 29.46 38.54 3.71
CA TYR A 185 29.07 39.80 3.10
C TYR A 185 28.34 40.69 4.11
N LEU A 186 28.66 41.99 4.08
CA LEU A 186 27.90 43.05 4.77
C LEU A 186 27.55 42.70 6.23
N ILE A 187 28.57 42.55 7.07
CA ILE A 187 28.36 42.49 8.51
C ILE A 187 27.87 43.87 9.01
N GLU A 188 26.80 43.89 9.80
CA GLU A 188 26.23 45.11 10.39
C GLU A 188 27.13 45.65 11.52
N LYS A 189 28.27 46.27 11.16
CA LYS A 189 29.25 46.80 12.12
C LYS A 189 28.62 47.82 13.08
N SER A 190 27.66 48.61 12.60
CA SER A 190 26.95 49.62 13.41
C SER A 190 26.28 49.04 14.66
N ARG A 191 25.91 47.75 14.64
CA ARG A 191 25.33 47.04 15.79
C ARG A 191 26.27 46.90 16.99
N VAL A 192 27.59 46.88 16.75
CA VAL A 192 28.58 46.78 17.83
C VAL A 192 28.43 47.94 18.81
N VAL A 193 28.16 49.15 18.29
CA VAL A 193 28.16 50.37 19.08
C VAL A 193 26.76 50.83 19.50
N TYR A 194 25.72 50.41 18.77
CA TYR A 194 24.34 50.84 18.98
C TYR A 194 23.35 49.70 18.77
N GLN A 195 22.35 49.58 19.65
CA GLN A 195 21.25 48.62 19.53
C GLN A 195 19.92 49.35 19.65
N ASN A 196 18.93 48.91 18.87
CA ASN A 196 17.56 49.37 19.03
C ASN A 196 16.96 48.83 20.34
N HIS A 197 15.92 49.52 20.83
CA HIS A 197 15.18 49.08 22.00
C HIS A 197 14.60 47.66 21.80
N GLY A 198 14.84 46.77 22.76
CA GLY A 198 14.43 45.36 22.71
C GLY A 198 15.38 44.43 21.95
N GLU A 199 16.47 44.94 21.37
CA GLU A 199 17.45 44.14 20.63
C GLU A 199 18.75 43.91 21.42
N ARG A 200 19.52 42.89 21.01
CA ARG A 200 20.85 42.62 21.58
C ARG A 200 21.95 43.00 20.60
N ASN A 201 23.16 43.10 21.13
CA ASN A 201 24.39 43.04 20.35
C ASN A 201 24.63 41.59 19.85
N PHE A 202 25.76 41.34 19.19
CA PHE A 202 26.14 40.00 18.74
C PHE A 202 26.22 38.98 19.89
N HIS A 203 25.85 37.73 19.63
CA HIS A 203 25.70 36.70 20.66
C HIS A 203 27.00 36.42 21.44
N ILE A 204 28.15 36.49 20.78
CA ILE A 204 29.45 36.20 21.39
C ILE A 204 29.73 37.02 22.64
N PHE A 205 29.27 38.27 22.70
CA PHE A 205 29.44 39.12 23.88
C PHE A 205 28.71 38.54 25.09
N TYR A 206 27.46 38.09 24.91
CA TYR A 206 26.66 37.51 25.99
C TYR A 206 27.12 36.09 26.35
N GLN A 207 27.47 35.28 25.35
CA GLN A 207 28.01 33.94 25.55
C GLN A 207 29.33 33.98 26.34
N LEU A 208 30.22 34.93 26.06
CA LEU A 208 31.45 35.12 26.82
C LEU A 208 31.18 35.51 28.29
N LEU A 209 30.26 36.44 28.55
CA LEU A 209 29.94 36.88 29.92
C LEU A 209 29.21 35.80 30.74
N ALA A 210 28.28 35.07 30.11
CA ALA A 210 27.49 34.04 30.77
C ALA A 210 28.26 32.72 30.94
N GLY A 211 28.94 32.26 29.88
CA GLY A 211 29.63 30.97 29.82
C GLY A 211 31.12 31.02 30.17
N GLY A 212 31.76 32.19 30.11
CA GLY A 212 33.16 32.36 30.49
C GLY A 212 33.43 31.92 31.94
N GLY A 213 34.48 31.12 32.15
CA GLY A 213 34.96 30.79 33.49
C GLY A 213 35.40 32.06 34.24
N SER A 214 35.25 32.07 35.56
CA SER A 214 35.55 33.26 36.37
C SER A 214 37.01 33.71 36.24
N GLU A 215 37.94 32.77 36.04
CA GLU A 215 39.35 33.06 35.77
C GLU A 215 39.55 33.78 34.43
N ARG A 216 38.88 33.32 33.36
CA ARG A 216 38.95 33.95 32.04
C ARG A 216 38.28 35.31 32.02
N LEU A 217 37.17 35.49 32.73
CA LEU A 217 36.56 36.82 32.88
C LEU A 217 37.49 37.77 33.63
N ALA A 218 38.11 37.32 34.72
CA ALA A 218 39.08 38.12 35.48
C ALA A 218 40.33 38.49 34.65
N SER A 219 40.85 37.57 33.83
CA SER A 219 42.01 37.85 32.96
C SER A 219 41.69 38.85 31.86
N LEU A 220 40.43 38.86 31.39
CA LEU A 220 39.90 39.79 30.40
C LEU A 220 39.42 41.13 30.99
N GLY A 221 39.34 41.27 32.32
CA GLY A 221 38.79 42.47 32.97
C GLY A 221 37.27 42.57 32.90
N LEU A 222 36.57 41.44 32.70
CA LEU A 222 35.13 41.41 32.50
C LEU A 222 34.36 40.91 33.73
N GLU A 223 33.14 41.40 33.88
CA GLU A 223 32.15 40.99 34.88
C GLU A 223 30.92 40.39 34.20
N ARG A 224 30.21 39.50 34.89
CA ARG A 224 29.12 38.72 34.29
C ARG A 224 27.91 39.57 33.88
N ASP A 225 27.69 40.73 34.50
CA ASP A 225 26.51 41.54 34.23
C ASP A 225 26.67 42.36 32.94
N PRO A 226 25.87 42.10 31.88
CA PRO A 226 25.95 42.86 30.63
C PRO A 226 25.59 44.35 30.81
N GLN A 227 24.87 44.72 31.87
CA GLN A 227 24.45 46.12 32.09
C GLN A 227 25.63 47.06 32.36
N LEU A 228 26.76 46.51 32.81
CA LEU A 228 28.00 47.25 33.06
C LEU A 228 28.68 47.76 31.78
N TYR A 229 28.29 47.24 30.61
CA TYR A 229 28.90 47.59 29.34
C TYR A 229 27.95 48.41 28.48
N LYS A 230 28.35 49.65 28.15
CA LYS A 230 27.54 50.58 27.33
C LYS A 230 27.12 49.97 25.98
N TYR A 231 27.98 49.18 25.36
CA TYR A 231 27.67 48.52 24.09
C TYR A 231 26.71 47.32 24.23
N LEU A 232 26.34 46.91 25.45
CA LEU A 232 25.37 45.82 25.68
C LEU A 232 24.08 46.30 26.37
N SER A 233 24.12 47.46 27.05
CA SER A 233 23.01 47.97 27.87
C SER A 233 21.99 48.84 27.12
N GLN A 234 22.33 49.37 25.94
CA GLN A 234 21.47 50.30 25.18
C GLN A 234 20.15 49.67 24.70
N GLY A 235 20.14 48.37 24.41
CA GLY A 235 18.93 47.67 23.96
C GLY A 235 17.94 47.32 25.06
N HIS A 236 18.28 47.49 26.33
CA HIS A 236 17.44 47.16 27.51
C HIS A 236 16.87 45.72 27.50
N CYS A 237 17.63 44.73 26.98
CA CYS A 237 17.16 43.35 26.76
C CYS A 237 18.11 42.28 27.34
N ALA A 238 18.80 42.56 28.45
CA ALA A 238 19.91 41.73 28.92
C ALA A 238 19.51 40.37 29.55
N ARG A 239 18.32 40.23 30.14
CA ARG A 239 17.94 39.02 30.93
C ARG A 239 16.81 38.16 30.36
N GLU A 240 16.01 38.68 29.42
CA GLU A 240 14.79 37.99 28.93
C GLU A 240 14.98 37.40 27.53
N SER A 241 15.96 36.51 27.35
CA SER A 241 16.06 35.69 26.13
C SER A 241 15.80 34.21 26.43
N PRO A 242 15.01 33.50 25.60
CA PRO A 242 14.88 32.05 25.69
C PRO A 242 16.18 31.29 25.34
N ILE A 243 17.18 32.00 24.80
CA ILE A 243 18.49 31.48 24.44
C ILE A 243 19.32 31.23 25.71
N SER A 244 19.80 30.01 25.89
CA SER A 244 20.79 29.69 26.92
C SER A 244 22.19 30.07 26.42
N ASP A 245 22.58 31.33 26.64
CA ASP A 245 23.91 31.84 26.22
C ASP A 245 25.06 30.98 26.81
N LYS A 246 24.83 30.30 27.94
CA LYS A 246 25.79 29.35 28.54
C LYS A 246 25.93 28.04 27.74
N ASN A 247 24.84 27.45 27.28
CA ASN A 247 24.90 26.20 26.49
C ASN A 247 25.45 26.49 25.08
N ASP A 248 25.10 27.64 24.52
CA ASP A 248 25.64 28.08 23.24
C ASP A 248 27.15 28.34 23.33
N TRP A 249 27.62 28.89 24.45
CA TRP A 249 29.05 29.03 24.73
C TRP A 249 29.78 27.69 24.72
N GLU A 250 29.24 26.66 25.39
CA GLU A 250 29.83 25.31 25.37
C GLU A 250 29.90 24.74 23.94
N THR A 251 28.87 24.97 23.14
CA THR A 251 28.82 24.56 21.73
C THR A 251 29.88 25.28 20.89
N VAL A 252 30.04 26.59 21.08
CA VAL A 252 31.03 27.41 20.37
C VAL A 252 32.46 27.04 20.77
N CYS A 253 32.71 26.80 22.07
CA CYS A 253 34.00 26.31 22.55
C CYS A 253 34.34 24.92 21.98
N GLY A 254 33.37 24.00 21.95
CA GLY A 254 33.54 22.69 21.30
C GLY A 254 33.87 22.83 19.81
N ALA A 255 33.19 23.73 19.11
CA ALA A 255 33.44 24.00 17.70
C ALA A 255 34.85 24.56 17.43
N PHE A 256 35.34 25.49 18.25
CA PHE A 256 36.70 26.03 18.12
C PHE A 256 37.78 24.95 18.18
N SER A 257 37.64 23.99 19.10
CA SER A 257 38.57 22.87 19.26
C SER A 257 38.65 21.98 18.02
N VAL A 258 37.53 21.77 17.31
CA VAL A 258 37.48 20.92 16.11
C VAL A 258 37.96 21.65 14.84
N ILE A 259 37.68 22.96 14.74
CA ILE A 259 38.12 23.79 13.60
C ILE A 259 39.64 24.00 13.60
N GLY A 260 40.29 23.84 14.76
CA GLY A 260 41.75 23.94 14.89
C GLY A 260 42.23 25.32 15.34
N PHE A 261 41.42 26.02 16.14
CA PHE A 261 41.88 27.22 16.84
C PHE A 261 42.77 26.83 18.01
N THR A 262 43.93 27.47 18.12
CA THR A 262 44.83 27.25 19.26
C THR A 262 44.36 28.02 20.49
N GLU A 263 44.81 27.63 21.69
CA GLU A 263 44.49 28.40 22.91
C GLU A 263 45.00 29.86 22.80
N ALA A 264 46.15 30.08 22.17
CA ALA A 264 46.67 31.40 21.89
C ALA A 264 45.77 32.19 20.92
N ASP A 265 45.21 31.56 19.88
CA ASP A 265 44.23 32.20 18.99
C ASP A 265 43.00 32.64 19.79
N LEU A 266 42.49 31.78 20.68
CA LEU A 266 41.32 32.05 21.51
C LEU A 266 41.56 33.16 22.53
N GLU A 267 42.73 33.18 23.19
CA GLU A 267 43.11 34.26 24.10
C GLU A 267 43.17 35.61 23.38
N ASN A 268 43.80 35.66 22.21
CA ASN A 268 43.87 36.88 21.41
C ASN A 268 42.48 37.31 20.90
N LEU A 269 41.65 36.36 20.48
CA LEU A 269 40.30 36.61 19.96
C LEU A 269 39.38 37.16 21.06
N PHE A 270 39.29 36.48 22.20
CA PHE A 270 38.49 36.94 23.33
C PHE A 270 39.05 38.23 23.95
N GLY A 271 40.37 38.43 23.90
CA GLY A 271 41.01 39.69 24.24
C GLY A 271 40.50 40.86 23.39
N ILE A 272 40.36 40.65 22.08
CA ILE A 272 39.78 41.65 21.17
C ILE A 272 38.31 41.90 21.52
N ILE A 273 37.51 40.84 21.72
CA ILE A 273 36.08 40.99 22.08
C ILE A 273 35.91 41.76 23.39
N ALA A 274 36.70 41.44 24.41
CA ALA A 274 36.73 42.17 25.69
C ALA A 274 37.14 43.63 25.49
N SER A 275 38.16 43.90 24.65
CA SER A 275 38.59 45.26 24.35
C SER A 275 37.48 46.12 23.73
N VAL A 276 36.61 45.52 22.91
CA VAL A 276 35.44 46.20 22.33
C VAL A 276 34.44 46.59 23.41
N LEU A 277 34.21 45.73 24.41
CA LEU A 277 33.34 46.05 25.55
C LEU A 277 33.91 47.21 26.40
N HIS A 278 35.20 47.15 26.71
CA HIS A 278 35.91 48.22 27.43
C HIS A 278 35.92 49.54 26.64
N LEU A 279 36.11 49.49 25.31
CA LEU A 279 36.03 50.66 24.44
C LEU A 279 34.68 51.38 24.61
N GLY A 280 33.57 50.66 24.72
CA GLY A 280 32.25 51.26 24.92
C GLY A 280 32.13 52.09 26.19
N ASN A 281 32.85 51.72 27.24
CA ASN A 281 32.83 52.37 28.56
C ASN A 281 33.75 53.59 28.66
N VAL A 282 34.65 53.80 27.70
CA VAL A 282 35.47 55.02 27.63
C VAL A 282 34.56 56.23 27.48
N CYS A 283 34.61 57.12 28.47
CA CYS A 283 33.87 58.38 28.52
C CYS A 283 34.82 59.54 28.29
N PHE A 284 34.37 60.54 27.53
CA PHE A 284 35.14 61.75 27.25
C PHE A 284 34.50 62.95 27.96
N LYS A 285 35.33 63.85 28.48
CA LYS A 285 34.93 65.15 29.04
C LYS A 285 35.67 66.26 28.29
N GLY A 286 34.98 67.37 28.04
CA GLY A 286 35.61 68.57 27.50
C GLY A 286 36.54 69.19 28.54
N ASP A 287 37.77 69.51 28.15
CA ASP A 287 38.66 70.35 28.92
C ASP A 287 38.26 71.84 28.79
N LYS A 288 39.06 72.74 29.39
CA LYS A 288 38.82 74.19 29.34
C LYS A 288 38.85 74.79 27.93
N GLN A 289 39.44 74.11 26.96
CA GLN A 289 39.54 74.54 25.56
C GLN A 289 38.49 73.86 24.66
N GLY A 290 37.62 73.00 25.23
CA GLY A 290 36.64 72.21 24.49
C GLY A 290 37.22 70.94 23.83
N CYS A 291 38.49 70.62 24.11
CA CYS A 291 39.15 69.41 23.63
C CYS A 291 38.77 68.21 24.50
N ALA A 292 38.75 67.02 23.91
CA ALA A 292 38.37 65.81 24.62
C ALA A 292 39.50 65.33 25.54
N SER A 293 39.14 65.04 26.78
CA SER A 293 39.98 64.39 27.78
C SER A 293 39.26 63.15 28.33
N VAL A 294 40.01 62.12 28.72
CA VAL A 294 39.45 60.92 29.36
C VAL A 294 39.69 61.02 30.88
N PRO A 295 38.65 61.21 31.70
CA PRO A 295 38.81 61.37 33.15
C PRO A 295 39.20 60.06 33.85
N ASP A 296 38.74 58.92 33.35
CA ASP A 296 39.05 57.60 33.91
C ASP A 296 39.87 56.78 32.91
N THR A 297 41.12 56.50 33.28
CA THR A 297 42.06 55.74 32.45
C THR A 297 42.03 54.23 32.75
N HIS A 298 41.16 53.76 33.66
CA HIS A 298 41.04 52.35 33.99
C HIS A 298 40.71 51.50 32.76
N GLU A 299 39.69 51.91 32.00
CA GLU A 299 39.28 51.23 30.76
C GLU A 299 40.40 51.26 29.70
N ILE A 300 41.11 52.37 29.58
CA ILE A 300 42.24 52.51 28.64
C ILE A 300 43.36 51.53 28.97
N LYS A 301 43.66 51.30 30.25
CA LYS A 301 44.68 50.32 30.67
C LYS A 301 44.29 48.89 30.28
N TRP A 302 43.02 48.52 30.44
CA TRP A 302 42.52 47.22 30.00
C TRP A 302 42.59 47.06 28.49
N ILE A 303 42.10 48.03 27.72
CA ILE A 303 42.17 48.01 26.25
C ILE A 303 43.62 47.88 25.79
N ALA A 304 44.52 48.68 26.36
CA ALA A 304 45.94 48.64 26.05
C ALA A 304 46.59 47.28 26.35
N LYS A 305 46.23 46.65 27.49
CA LYS A 305 46.70 45.31 27.86
C LYS A 305 46.19 44.24 26.88
N LEU A 306 44.90 44.25 26.58
CA LEU A 306 44.24 43.21 25.75
C LEU A 306 44.63 43.29 24.27
N LEU A 307 44.76 44.50 23.74
CA LEU A 307 45.25 44.73 22.38
C LEU A 307 46.77 44.75 22.30
N GLY A 308 47.48 44.77 23.43
CA GLY A 308 48.95 44.84 23.46
C GLY A 308 49.50 46.12 22.81
N VAL A 309 48.87 47.27 23.06
CA VAL A 309 49.28 48.59 22.57
C VAL A 309 49.75 49.48 23.73
N CYS A 310 50.50 50.54 23.45
CA CYS A 310 50.92 51.49 24.49
C CYS A 310 49.72 52.32 24.98
N PRO A 311 49.42 52.35 26.30
CA PRO A 311 48.26 53.08 26.84
C PRO A 311 48.32 54.58 26.60
N ALA A 312 49.51 55.19 26.62
CA ALA A 312 49.69 56.61 26.36
C ALA A 312 49.34 56.96 24.90
N VAL A 313 49.83 56.16 23.95
CA VAL A 313 49.59 56.38 22.51
C VAL A 313 48.12 56.10 22.17
N LEU A 314 47.51 55.08 22.77
CA LEU A 314 46.08 54.81 22.61
C LEU A 314 45.22 55.98 23.11
N LEU A 315 45.54 56.53 24.28
CA LEU A 315 44.85 57.69 24.84
C LEU A 315 44.97 58.91 23.91
N GLU A 316 46.17 59.18 23.41
CA GLU A 316 46.41 60.25 22.45
C GLU A 316 45.63 60.02 21.15
N ALA A 317 45.58 58.80 20.62
CA ALA A 317 44.86 58.47 19.40
C ALA A 317 43.33 58.57 19.51
N LEU A 318 42.78 58.39 20.71
CA LEU A 318 41.35 58.59 20.98
C LEU A 318 40.97 60.07 21.19
N THR A 319 41.94 60.91 21.55
CA THR A 319 41.72 62.34 21.87
C THR A 319 42.28 63.29 20.81
N HIS A 320 43.14 62.81 19.91
CA HIS A 320 43.81 63.61 18.89
C HIS A 320 43.80 62.89 17.54
N ARG A 321 43.58 63.66 16.48
CA ARG A 321 43.72 63.19 15.09
C ARG A 321 45.02 63.69 14.51
N LYS A 322 45.82 62.74 14.02
CA LYS A 322 47.00 63.01 13.21
C LYS A 322 46.61 63.31 11.76
N ILE A 323 47.05 64.45 11.25
CA ILE A 323 46.86 64.91 9.87
C ILE A 323 48.24 65.07 9.24
N GLU A 324 48.54 64.29 8.20
CA GLU A 324 49.77 64.46 7.43
C GLU A 324 49.50 65.46 6.29
N ALA A 325 50.11 66.64 6.38
CA ALA A 325 50.33 67.51 5.24
C ALA A 325 51.62 67.06 4.53
N LYS A 326 51.78 67.35 3.22
CA LYS A 326 52.89 66.85 2.37
C LYS A 326 54.30 66.99 2.98
N THR A 327 54.52 67.92 3.91
CA THR A 327 55.80 68.22 4.57
C THR A 327 55.77 68.09 6.09
N GLU A 328 54.59 68.02 6.72
CA GLU A 328 54.44 68.13 8.17
C GLU A 328 53.34 67.19 8.70
N GLU A 329 53.61 66.52 9.81
CA GLU A 329 52.60 65.79 10.57
C GLU A 329 52.06 66.68 11.70
N VAL A 330 50.78 67.01 11.64
CA VAL A 330 50.11 67.84 12.64
C VAL A 330 49.17 66.96 13.46
N ILE A 331 49.35 66.98 14.79
CA ILE A 331 48.43 66.32 15.73
C ILE A 331 47.44 67.38 16.22
N CYS A 332 46.15 67.22 15.85
CA CYS A 332 45.10 68.14 16.26
C CYS A 332 44.22 67.51 17.34
N PRO A 333 43.92 68.21 18.44
CA PRO A 333 42.98 67.71 19.44
C PRO A 333 41.58 67.57 18.84
N LEU A 334 40.87 66.55 19.28
CA LEU A 334 39.49 66.26 18.89
C LEU A 334 38.53 66.89 19.89
N THR A 335 37.35 67.28 19.41
CA THR A 335 36.22 67.61 20.29
C THR A 335 35.67 66.34 20.94
N VAL A 336 34.85 66.50 21.97
CA VAL A 336 34.17 65.38 22.65
C VAL A 336 33.38 64.53 21.66
N GLU A 337 32.61 65.17 20.78
CA GLU A 337 31.79 64.48 19.77
C GLU A 337 32.65 63.66 18.79
N LEU A 338 33.73 64.26 18.28
CA LEU A 338 34.63 63.56 17.35
C LEU A 338 35.42 62.43 18.02
N SER A 339 35.68 62.52 19.32
CA SER A 339 36.35 61.45 20.10
C SER A 339 35.42 60.28 20.37
N VAL A 340 34.13 60.54 20.64
CA VAL A 340 33.09 59.50 20.69
C VAL A 340 32.98 58.78 19.34
N TYR A 341 32.96 59.55 18.25
CA TYR A 341 32.99 58.99 16.89
C TYR A 341 34.25 58.15 16.65
N ALA A 342 35.43 58.64 17.05
CA ALA A 342 36.71 57.94 16.90
C ALA A 342 36.70 56.57 17.62
N ARG A 343 36.23 56.56 18.87
CA ARG A 343 36.06 55.36 19.71
C ARG A 343 35.11 54.35 19.04
N ASP A 344 33.97 54.80 18.58
CA ASP A 344 32.96 53.94 17.95
C ASP A 344 33.44 53.42 16.58
N ALA A 345 34.13 54.24 15.80
CA ALA A 345 34.77 53.83 14.55
C ALA A 345 35.87 52.78 14.81
N MET A 346 36.68 52.95 15.86
CA MET A 346 37.66 51.96 16.29
C MET A 346 36.99 50.62 16.64
N ALA A 347 35.93 50.63 17.45
CA ALA A 347 35.18 49.43 17.84
C ALA A 347 34.59 48.70 16.61
N LYS A 348 33.95 49.44 15.69
CA LYS A 348 33.42 48.91 14.43
C LYS A 348 34.51 48.28 13.56
N ALA A 349 35.65 48.96 13.42
CA ALA A 349 36.77 48.51 12.60
C ALA A 349 37.44 47.27 13.17
N VAL A 350 37.75 47.28 14.47
CA VAL A 350 38.35 46.14 15.18
C VAL A 350 37.44 44.92 15.10
N TYR A 351 36.17 45.06 15.43
CA TYR A 351 35.23 43.94 15.38
C TYR A 351 35.02 43.42 13.94
N GLY A 352 34.77 44.30 12.98
CA GLY A 352 34.52 43.92 11.60
C GLY A 352 35.73 43.24 10.93
N ARG A 353 36.95 43.69 11.20
CA ARG A 353 38.17 43.04 10.70
C ARG A 353 38.46 41.73 11.41
N THR A 354 38.23 41.66 12.72
CA THR A 354 38.35 40.41 13.48
C THR A 354 37.38 39.35 12.99
N PHE A 355 36.15 39.74 12.66
CA PHE A 355 35.19 38.84 12.02
C PHE A 355 35.69 38.35 10.66
N THR A 356 36.21 39.24 9.82
CA THR A 356 36.79 38.86 8.52
C THR A 356 37.96 37.89 8.69
N TRP A 357 38.85 38.14 9.66
CA TRP A 357 39.93 37.23 10.02
C TRP A 357 39.41 35.87 10.48
N LEU A 358 38.37 35.86 11.32
CA LEU A 358 37.74 34.63 11.81
C LEU A 358 37.24 33.77 10.65
N VAL A 359 36.55 34.38 9.67
CA VAL A 359 36.11 33.68 8.45
C VAL A 359 37.29 33.13 7.65
N ASN A 360 38.36 33.92 7.48
CA ASN A 360 39.56 33.48 6.76
C ASN A 360 40.29 32.34 7.48
N ARG A 361 40.33 32.37 8.83
CA ARG A 361 40.90 31.31 9.65
C ARG A 361 40.10 30.01 9.52
N ILE A 362 38.77 30.11 9.52
CA ILE A 362 37.88 28.97 9.22
C ILE A 362 38.16 28.45 7.80
N ASN A 363 38.24 29.31 6.79
CA ASN A 363 38.55 28.90 5.42
C ASN A 363 39.89 28.18 5.30
N SER A 364 40.90 28.62 6.06
CA SER A 364 42.21 27.96 6.12
C SER A 364 42.13 26.52 6.67
N SER A 365 41.12 26.22 7.50
CA SER A 365 40.87 24.87 8.02
C SER A 365 40.07 23.97 7.05
N LEU A 366 39.34 24.59 6.11
CA LEU A 366 38.48 23.95 5.11
C LEU A 366 39.15 23.78 3.75
N VAL A 367 40.32 24.40 3.55
CA VAL A 367 41.03 24.38 2.27
C VAL A 367 41.44 22.95 1.91
N ASN A 368 41.01 22.51 0.73
CA ASN A 368 41.51 21.28 0.14
C ASN A 368 42.87 21.52 -0.51
N LYS A 369 43.87 20.70 -0.18
CA LYS A 369 45.24 20.74 -0.72
C LYS A 369 45.38 20.08 -2.10
N ASP A 370 44.37 19.36 -2.57
CA ASP A 370 44.40 18.67 -3.85
C ASP A 370 44.13 19.64 -5.02
N PHE A 371 44.91 19.50 -6.09
CA PHE A 371 44.85 20.35 -7.30
C PHE A 371 43.95 19.79 -8.41
N THR A 372 43.21 18.71 -8.15
CA THR A 372 42.30 18.11 -9.12
C THR A 372 41.16 19.06 -9.48
N GLN A 373 40.55 18.86 -10.66
CA GLN A 373 39.35 19.59 -11.05
C GLN A 373 38.21 19.24 -10.09
N LYS A 374 37.50 20.26 -9.60
CA LYS A 374 36.47 20.15 -8.58
C LYS A 374 35.14 20.65 -9.10
N THR A 375 34.06 20.02 -8.66
CA THR A 375 32.70 20.55 -8.78
C THR A 375 32.30 21.20 -7.46
N VAL A 376 31.35 22.13 -7.50
CA VAL A 376 30.97 22.95 -6.34
C VAL A 376 29.47 23.04 -6.20
N ILE A 377 28.98 22.85 -4.97
CA ILE A 377 27.63 23.24 -4.55
C ILE A 377 27.76 24.43 -3.59
N GLY A 378 27.28 25.59 -4.02
CA GLY A 378 27.26 26.81 -3.20
C GLY A 378 25.93 26.98 -2.46
N LEU A 379 25.96 27.34 -1.18
CA LEU A 379 24.78 27.70 -0.40
C LEU A 379 24.82 29.19 -0.08
N LEU A 380 23.84 29.95 -0.55
CA LEU A 380 23.73 31.38 -0.29
C LEU A 380 22.58 31.65 0.68
N ASP A 381 22.91 31.98 1.93
CA ASP A 381 21.96 32.45 2.93
C ASP A 381 22.16 33.95 3.15
N ILE A 382 21.17 34.71 2.68
CA ILE A 382 21.20 36.17 2.64
C ILE A 382 19.93 36.75 3.23
N TYR A 383 19.98 38.05 3.49
CA TYR A 383 18.81 38.83 3.87
C TYR A 383 17.72 38.77 2.79
N GLY A 384 16.47 38.63 3.22
CA GLY A 384 15.32 38.95 2.37
C GLY A 384 15.18 40.46 2.19
N PHE A 385 14.26 40.86 1.32
CA PHE A 385 13.89 42.26 1.15
C PHE A 385 13.30 42.80 2.47
N GLU A 386 13.83 43.93 2.98
CA GLU A 386 13.43 44.49 4.29
C GLU A 386 12.79 45.88 4.12
N VAL A 387 11.66 46.09 4.80
CA VAL A 387 11.01 47.39 4.90
C VAL A 387 10.66 47.64 6.36
N PHE A 388 11.27 48.68 6.93
CA PHE A 388 11.02 49.16 8.28
C PHE A 388 10.39 50.56 8.26
N ASP A 389 9.91 51.01 9.42
CA ASP A 389 9.38 52.37 9.59
C ASP A 389 10.43 53.45 9.28
N LYS A 390 11.71 53.14 9.52
CA LYS A 390 12.86 53.98 9.16
C LYS A 390 13.93 53.12 8.50
N ASN A 391 14.12 53.28 7.19
CA ASN A 391 15.11 52.53 6.41
C ASN A 391 16.42 53.32 6.30
N GLY A 392 17.53 52.75 6.79
CA GLY A 392 18.86 53.35 6.73
C GLY A 392 19.69 52.89 5.53
N PHE A 393 20.98 53.22 5.57
CA PHE A 393 21.96 52.83 4.56
C PHE A 393 22.12 51.30 4.45
N GLU A 394 22.06 50.60 5.58
CA GLU A 394 22.16 49.13 5.63
C GLU A 394 20.96 48.48 4.92
N GLN A 395 19.73 48.95 5.18
CA GLN A 395 18.53 48.48 4.48
C GLN A 395 18.58 48.80 2.99
N PHE A 396 19.12 49.96 2.62
CA PHE A 396 19.35 50.31 1.21
C PHE A 396 20.28 49.30 0.53
N CYS A 397 21.39 48.92 1.16
CA CYS A 397 22.30 47.90 0.64
C CYS A 397 21.62 46.52 0.53
N ILE A 398 20.84 46.11 1.54
CA ILE A 398 20.09 44.85 1.54
C ILE A 398 19.07 44.81 0.40
N ASN A 399 18.30 45.87 0.20
CA ASN A 399 17.26 45.92 -0.83
C ASN A 399 17.88 45.98 -2.24
N TYR A 400 19.01 46.69 -2.42
CA TYR A 400 19.79 46.64 -3.65
C TYR A 400 20.28 45.22 -3.98
N CYS A 401 20.78 44.48 -2.99
CA CYS A 401 21.19 43.07 -3.17
C CYS A 401 20.02 42.18 -3.59
N ASN A 402 18.87 42.31 -2.94
CA ASN A 402 17.67 41.56 -3.30
C ASN A 402 17.18 41.88 -4.72
N GLU A 403 17.18 43.15 -5.11
CA GLU A 403 16.84 43.59 -6.47
C GLU A 403 17.72 42.92 -7.52
N LYS A 404 19.04 42.88 -7.26
CA LYS A 404 20.03 42.23 -8.13
C LYS A 404 19.82 40.73 -8.28
N LEU A 405 19.55 40.05 -7.17
CA LEU A 405 19.32 38.61 -7.19
C LEU A 405 17.99 38.25 -7.84
N GLN A 406 16.97 39.10 -7.68
CA GLN A 406 15.69 38.92 -8.36
C GLN A 406 15.85 39.08 -9.88
N GLN A 407 16.61 40.08 -10.33
CA GLN A 407 16.96 40.23 -11.75
C GLN A 407 17.64 38.96 -12.29
N LEU A 408 18.67 38.49 -11.60
CA LEU A 408 19.42 37.29 -12.00
C LEU A 408 18.51 36.06 -12.08
N LEU A 409 17.61 35.90 -11.10
CA LEU A 409 16.66 34.78 -11.05
C LEU A 409 15.73 34.77 -12.26
N ILE A 410 15.09 35.92 -12.55
CA ILE A 410 14.12 35.99 -13.65
C ILE A 410 14.81 35.74 -14.98
N GLU A 411 15.95 36.39 -15.21
CA GLU A 411 16.75 36.22 -16.43
C GLU A 411 17.17 34.77 -16.64
N ARG A 412 17.64 34.09 -15.58
CA ARG A 412 18.07 32.69 -15.65
C ARG A 412 16.92 31.73 -15.87
N THR A 413 15.79 31.96 -15.21
CA THR A 413 14.60 31.12 -15.37
C THR A 413 14.09 31.21 -16.80
N LEU A 414 14.00 32.42 -17.36
CA LEU A 414 13.59 32.63 -18.75
C LEU A 414 14.55 31.97 -19.74
N LYS A 415 15.86 32.14 -19.55
CA LYS A 415 16.88 31.52 -20.42
C LYS A 415 16.82 29.99 -20.38
N ALA A 416 16.62 29.40 -19.20
CA ALA A 416 16.49 27.95 -19.05
C ALA A 416 15.22 27.40 -19.71
N GLU A 417 14.09 28.10 -19.57
CA GLU A 417 12.84 27.72 -20.25
C GLU A 417 12.98 27.82 -21.78
N GLN A 418 13.56 28.92 -22.27
CA GLN A 418 13.81 29.11 -23.69
C GLN A 418 14.70 27.99 -24.26
N ALA A 419 15.79 27.66 -23.58
CA ALA A 419 16.71 26.60 -23.99
C ALA A 419 16.00 25.22 -24.05
N GLU A 420 15.10 24.93 -23.11
CA GLU A 420 14.34 23.67 -23.17
C GLU A 420 13.41 23.63 -24.38
N TYR A 421 12.71 24.73 -24.70
CA TYR A 421 11.78 24.74 -25.84
C TYR A 421 12.51 24.68 -27.17
N GLU A 422 13.65 25.37 -27.30
CA GLU A 422 14.54 25.25 -28.46
C GLU A 422 15.04 23.82 -28.64
N SER A 423 15.47 23.16 -27.54
CA SER A 423 15.94 21.77 -27.58
C SER A 423 14.85 20.82 -28.07
N GLU A 424 13.61 21.05 -27.64
CA GLU A 424 12.43 20.23 -27.94
C GLU A 424 11.70 20.67 -29.23
N GLY A 425 12.15 21.74 -29.90
CA GLY A 425 11.57 22.22 -31.16
C GLY A 425 10.19 22.89 -31.00
N ILE A 426 9.93 23.51 -29.85
CA ILE A 426 8.69 24.22 -29.56
C ILE A 426 8.90 25.73 -29.75
N GLU A 427 7.96 26.39 -30.41
CA GLU A 427 7.99 27.84 -30.60
C GLU A 427 7.91 28.58 -29.25
N TRP A 428 8.89 29.45 -28.98
CA TRP A 428 8.93 30.26 -27.77
C TRP A 428 8.02 31.48 -27.88
N GLU A 429 6.98 31.54 -27.05
CA GLU A 429 6.18 32.75 -26.87
C GLU A 429 6.92 33.71 -25.91
N THR A 430 7.20 34.95 -26.36
CA THR A 430 7.91 35.92 -25.52
C THR A 430 7.09 36.30 -24.30
N VAL A 431 7.60 36.01 -23.10
CA VAL A 431 6.96 36.33 -21.84
C VAL A 431 7.27 37.77 -21.45
N GLN A 432 6.23 38.59 -21.22
CA GLN A 432 6.40 39.92 -20.65
C GLN A 432 6.70 39.80 -19.15
N TYR A 433 7.83 40.33 -18.71
CA TYR A 433 8.24 40.40 -17.30
C TYR A 433 8.79 41.79 -16.98
N PHE A 434 8.79 42.15 -15.71
CA PHE A 434 9.39 43.41 -15.26
C PHE A 434 10.92 43.28 -15.18
N ASN A 435 11.63 44.12 -15.92
CA ASN A 435 13.10 44.12 -15.95
C ASN A 435 13.66 44.98 -14.80
N ASN A 436 14.00 44.33 -13.69
CA ASN A 436 14.58 44.93 -12.50
C ASN A 436 15.94 45.61 -12.76
N LYS A 437 16.57 45.37 -13.92
CA LYS A 437 17.80 46.06 -14.33
C LYS A 437 17.68 47.59 -14.24
N ILE A 438 16.51 48.16 -14.51
CA ILE A 438 16.27 49.61 -14.42
C ILE A 438 16.55 50.13 -13.00
N ILE A 439 16.11 49.40 -11.96
CA ILE A 439 16.33 49.77 -10.55
C ILE A 439 17.77 49.45 -10.14
N CYS A 440 18.35 48.36 -10.66
CA CYS A 440 19.75 48.03 -10.42
C CYS A 440 20.69 49.12 -10.94
N ASP A 441 20.48 49.56 -12.19
CA ASP A 441 21.26 50.60 -12.86
C ASP A 441 21.10 51.95 -12.12
N LEU A 442 19.88 52.28 -11.68
CA LEU A 442 19.63 53.47 -10.83
C LEU A 442 20.53 53.52 -9.58
N VAL A 443 20.82 52.37 -8.98
CA VAL A 443 21.65 52.28 -7.77
C VAL A 443 23.15 52.29 -8.11
N GLU A 444 23.54 51.56 -9.15
CA GLU A 444 24.95 51.20 -9.37
C GLU A 444 25.64 51.91 -10.53
N GLU A 445 24.90 52.58 -11.42
CA GLU A 445 25.44 53.16 -12.64
C GLU A 445 26.63 54.06 -12.33
N ARG A 446 27.67 53.97 -13.16
CA ARG A 446 28.88 54.75 -12.97
C ARG A 446 28.56 56.24 -13.14
N HIS A 447 28.96 57.08 -12.19
CA HIS A 447 28.75 58.54 -12.17
C HIS A 447 27.30 59.03 -11.97
N ARG A 448 26.29 58.20 -12.29
CA ARG A 448 24.86 58.53 -12.18
C ARG A 448 24.11 57.76 -11.10
N GLY A 449 24.60 56.58 -10.72
CA GLY A 449 23.96 55.75 -9.71
C GLY A 449 24.07 56.34 -8.30
N ILE A 450 23.11 56.00 -7.45
CA ILE A 450 23.03 56.48 -6.06
C ILE A 450 24.34 56.23 -5.30
N ILE A 451 24.98 55.06 -5.46
CA ILE A 451 26.26 54.74 -4.81
C ILE A 451 27.38 55.68 -5.29
N SER A 452 27.47 55.92 -6.60
CA SER A 452 28.46 56.84 -7.17
C SER A 452 28.27 58.27 -6.66
N ILE A 453 27.01 58.72 -6.54
CA ILE A 453 26.69 60.06 -6.02
C ILE A 453 27.06 60.16 -4.54
N LEU A 454 26.76 59.13 -3.75
CA LEU A 454 27.12 59.07 -2.34
C LEU A 454 28.64 59.14 -2.15
N ASP A 455 29.41 58.46 -2.99
CA ASP A 455 30.88 58.49 -2.96
C ASP A 455 31.44 59.85 -3.36
N GLU A 456 30.88 60.51 -4.37
CA GLU A 456 31.26 61.88 -4.75
C GLU A 456 31.03 62.86 -3.60
N GLU A 457 29.92 62.71 -2.86
CA GLU A 457 29.61 63.56 -1.70
C GLU A 457 30.54 63.29 -0.52
N CYS A 458 30.97 62.05 -0.33
CA CYS A 458 32.02 61.74 0.66
C CYS A 458 33.39 62.37 0.33
N ILE A 459 33.62 62.80 -0.92
CA ILE A 459 34.88 63.41 -1.41
C ILE A 459 34.78 64.93 -1.52
N ARG A 460 33.57 65.50 -1.51
CA ARG A 460 33.34 66.94 -1.70
C ARG A 460 34.16 67.79 -0.71
N PRO A 461 34.94 68.78 -1.17
CA PRO A 461 35.54 69.75 -0.27
C PRO A 461 34.47 70.65 0.37
N GLY A 462 34.43 70.70 1.70
CA GLY A 462 33.46 71.47 2.49
C GLY A 462 32.66 70.60 3.48
N PRO A 463 31.71 71.20 4.23
CA PRO A 463 30.83 70.45 5.13
C PRO A 463 29.80 69.66 4.31
N ALA A 464 30.17 68.46 3.86
CA ALA A 464 29.24 67.53 3.24
C ALA A 464 28.20 67.09 4.29
N THR A 465 26.93 67.34 4.01
CA THR A 465 25.81 66.98 4.87
C THR A 465 24.87 66.01 4.17
N ASP A 466 24.11 65.23 4.93
CA ASP A 466 23.11 64.32 4.35
C ASP A 466 22.05 65.07 3.51
N LEU A 467 21.84 66.36 3.78
CA LEU A 467 20.99 67.25 2.97
C LEU A 467 21.62 67.54 1.60
N SER A 468 22.91 67.88 1.56
CA SER A 468 23.62 68.11 0.28
C SER A 468 23.67 66.85 -0.60
N PHE A 469 23.71 65.67 0.01
CA PHE A 469 23.56 64.41 -0.70
C PHE A 469 22.18 64.26 -1.33
N LEU A 470 21.12 64.53 -0.56
CA LEU A 470 19.75 64.48 -1.08
C LEU A 470 19.53 65.47 -2.23
N GLU A 471 20.04 66.70 -2.12
CA GLU A 471 19.93 67.71 -3.19
C GLU A 471 20.63 67.28 -4.49
N LYS A 472 21.79 66.63 -4.37
CA LYS A 472 22.50 66.12 -5.54
C LYS A 472 21.82 64.90 -6.16
N LEU A 473 21.18 64.05 -5.35
CA LEU A 473 20.30 63.00 -5.86
C LEU A 473 19.13 63.60 -6.62
N GLU A 474 18.49 64.65 -6.10
CA GLU A 474 17.41 65.36 -6.78
C GLU A 474 17.85 65.92 -8.14
N GLU A 475 19.06 66.48 -8.21
CA GLU A 475 19.63 67.04 -9.45
C GLU A 475 19.92 65.95 -10.49
N LYS A 476 20.66 64.89 -10.11
CA LYS A 476 21.15 63.88 -11.05
C LYS A 476 20.12 62.80 -11.38
N VAL A 477 19.28 62.42 -10.42
CA VAL A 477 18.39 61.25 -10.47
C VAL A 477 16.91 61.64 -10.45
N GLY A 478 16.59 62.91 -10.19
CA GLY A 478 15.20 63.37 -9.99
C GLY A 478 14.22 63.12 -11.14
N LYS A 479 14.70 62.90 -12.37
CA LYS A 479 13.86 62.58 -13.54
C LYS A 479 13.54 61.09 -13.69
N HIS A 480 14.15 60.23 -12.87
CA HIS A 480 14.01 58.78 -13.00
C HIS A 480 12.65 58.30 -12.45
N ALA A 481 11.93 57.46 -13.21
CA ALA A 481 10.58 57.03 -12.85
C ALA A 481 10.48 56.32 -11.48
N HIS A 482 11.55 55.61 -11.09
CA HIS A 482 11.63 54.86 -9.84
C HIS A 482 12.19 55.66 -8.65
N PHE A 483 12.43 56.97 -8.79
CA PHE A 483 13.00 57.80 -7.74
C PHE A 483 12.08 58.99 -7.45
N GLN A 484 11.78 59.21 -6.17
CA GLN A 484 10.95 60.35 -5.74
C GLN A 484 11.51 60.98 -4.47
N THR A 485 11.46 62.31 -4.39
CA THR A 485 11.72 63.06 -3.15
C THR A 485 10.54 63.97 -2.83
N ARG A 486 10.53 64.55 -1.63
CA ARG A 486 9.50 65.52 -1.24
C ARG A 486 9.38 66.69 -2.24
N LYS A 487 10.50 67.21 -2.79
CA LYS A 487 10.46 68.33 -3.74
C LYS A 487 9.83 67.93 -5.08
N LEU A 488 10.16 66.72 -5.55
CA LEU A 488 9.74 66.19 -6.85
C LEU A 488 8.36 65.53 -6.82
N ALA A 489 7.89 65.12 -5.64
CA ALA A 489 6.61 64.44 -5.49
C ALA A 489 5.41 65.38 -5.64
N GLY A 490 4.31 64.84 -6.20
CA GLY A 490 3.02 65.52 -6.24
C GLY A 490 2.41 65.76 -4.84
N PRO A 491 1.23 66.41 -4.75
CA PRO A 491 0.63 66.83 -3.47
C PRO A 491 0.45 65.69 -2.45
N LYS A 492 0.12 64.48 -2.92
CA LYS A 492 -0.02 63.28 -2.08
C LYS A 492 1.33 62.77 -1.54
N GLY A 493 2.40 62.81 -2.34
CA GLY A 493 3.72 62.35 -1.92
C GLY A 493 4.43 63.31 -0.96
N ARG A 494 4.18 64.63 -1.05
CA ARG A 494 4.73 65.64 -0.13
C ARG A 494 4.37 65.43 1.35
N LYS A 495 3.23 64.78 1.63
CA LYS A 495 2.83 64.41 3.01
C LYS A 495 3.47 63.10 3.48
N ARG A 496 3.84 62.21 2.55
CA ARG A 496 4.41 60.88 2.86
C ARG A 496 5.93 60.90 3.02
N ILE A 497 6.64 61.71 2.23
CA ILE A 497 8.10 61.77 2.21
C ILE A 497 8.59 62.93 3.09
N GLY A 498 9.44 62.62 4.06
CA GLY A 498 10.12 63.59 4.92
C GLY A 498 11.11 64.48 4.16
N TRP A 499 11.64 65.50 4.83
CA TRP A 499 12.61 66.44 4.23
C TRP A 499 14.01 65.85 4.02
N LEU A 500 14.37 64.82 4.79
CA LEU A 500 15.64 64.11 4.71
C LEU A 500 15.41 62.66 4.25
N GLU A 501 14.50 62.49 3.29
CA GLU A 501 14.08 61.17 2.81
C GLU A 501 13.96 61.15 1.30
N PHE A 502 14.33 60.01 0.71
CA PHE A 502 14.06 59.67 -0.68
C PHE A 502 13.30 58.36 -0.75
N CYS A 503 12.44 58.22 -1.75
CA CYS A 503 11.63 57.04 -2.00
C CYS A 503 12.13 56.35 -3.27
N LEU A 504 12.38 55.04 -3.19
CA LEU A 504 12.63 54.19 -4.33
C LEU A 504 11.43 53.29 -4.58
N LEU A 505 11.00 53.25 -5.84
CA LEU A 505 9.99 52.30 -6.31
C LEU A 505 10.70 50.98 -6.66
N HIS A 506 10.92 50.13 -5.65
CA HIS A 506 11.44 48.78 -5.87
C HIS A 506 10.39 47.89 -6.56
N TYR A 507 10.80 46.75 -7.11
CA TYR A 507 9.83 45.80 -7.69
C TYR A 507 8.79 45.35 -6.66
N ALA A 508 9.25 45.16 -5.41
CA ALA A 508 8.47 44.66 -4.29
C ALA A 508 7.43 45.71 -3.83
N GLY A 509 7.75 47.00 -3.96
CA GLY A 509 6.91 48.11 -3.53
C GLY A 509 7.72 49.40 -3.32
N GLU A 510 7.05 50.43 -2.80
CA GLU A 510 7.68 51.71 -2.51
C GLU A 510 8.40 51.66 -1.15
N VAL A 511 9.67 52.06 -1.10
CA VAL A 511 10.45 52.11 0.14
C VAL A 511 11.04 53.50 0.34
N THR A 512 10.75 54.10 1.48
CA THR A 512 11.29 55.40 1.88
C THR A 512 12.53 55.21 2.75
N TYR A 513 13.64 55.82 2.34
CA TYR A 513 14.95 55.79 3.01
C TYR A 513 15.25 57.14 3.66
N CYS A 514 15.73 57.11 4.90
CA CYS A 514 16.17 58.29 5.63
C CYS A 514 17.65 58.55 5.38
N THR A 515 17.98 59.71 4.78
CA THR A 515 19.37 60.06 4.46
C THR A 515 20.22 60.35 5.69
N LYS A 516 19.63 60.50 6.88
CA LYS A 516 20.36 60.79 8.11
C LYS A 516 21.41 59.70 8.41
N GLY A 517 22.68 60.08 8.47
CA GLY A 517 23.82 59.20 8.71
C GLY A 517 24.23 58.38 7.49
N PHE A 518 23.68 58.60 6.29
CA PHE A 518 24.10 57.88 5.07
C PHE A 518 25.57 58.15 4.75
N LEU A 519 26.00 59.41 4.77
CA LEU A 519 27.39 59.78 4.47
C LEU A 519 28.36 59.20 5.50
N GLU A 520 28.00 59.30 6.78
CA GLU A 520 28.82 58.78 7.88
C GLU A 520 29.00 57.27 7.76
N LYS A 521 27.89 56.53 7.57
CA LYS A 521 27.90 55.07 7.43
C LYS A 521 28.61 54.61 6.16
N ASN A 522 28.52 55.35 5.07
CA ASN A 522 29.23 55.03 3.82
C ASN A 522 30.74 55.27 3.91
N ASN A 523 31.14 56.31 4.64
CA ASN A 523 32.54 56.68 4.80
C ASN A 523 33.31 55.70 5.70
N ASP A 524 32.67 55.19 6.77
CA ASP A 524 33.23 54.21 7.74
C ASP A 524 34.69 54.52 8.11
N LEU A 525 34.96 55.80 8.40
CA LEU A 525 36.31 56.35 8.44
C LEU A 525 36.98 56.04 9.79
N LEU A 526 38.04 55.23 9.75
CA LEU A 526 38.97 55.08 10.86
C LEU A 526 40.07 56.13 10.75
N TYR A 527 40.25 56.97 11.77
CA TYR A 527 41.34 57.94 11.79
C TYR A 527 42.69 57.25 11.69
N ARG A 528 43.60 57.86 10.93
CA ARG A 528 44.95 57.31 10.70
C ARG A 528 45.70 57.05 12.00
N HIS A 529 45.61 57.97 12.97
CA HIS A 529 46.28 57.80 14.26
C HIS A 529 45.83 56.52 14.98
N LEU A 530 44.52 56.24 15.01
CA LEU A 530 43.98 54.99 15.55
C LEU A 530 44.45 53.77 14.75
N LYS A 531 44.55 53.90 13.42
CA LYS A 531 45.07 52.86 12.55
C LYS A 531 46.55 52.55 12.83
N GLU A 532 47.38 53.57 13.06
CA GLU A 532 48.79 53.43 13.45
C GLU A 532 48.92 52.69 14.78
N VAL A 533 48.11 53.06 15.79
CA VAL A 533 48.06 52.35 17.08
C VAL A 533 47.69 50.88 16.89
N LEU A 534 46.67 50.57 16.09
CA LEU A 534 46.25 49.20 15.83
C LEU A 534 47.30 48.40 15.06
N CYS A 535 48.06 49.01 14.14
CA CYS A 535 49.18 48.37 13.46
C CYS A 535 50.35 48.06 14.42
N SER A 536 50.52 48.84 15.49
CA SER A 536 51.55 48.62 16.53
C SER A 536 51.17 47.57 17.59
N SER A 537 49.99 46.95 17.44
CA SER A 537 49.47 45.94 18.36
C SER A 537 50.35 44.69 18.45
N LYS A 538 50.58 44.22 19.67
CA LYS A 538 51.24 42.92 19.92
C LYS A 538 50.31 41.72 19.72
N ASN A 539 48.99 41.91 19.70
CA ASN A 539 48.01 40.86 19.46
C ASN A 539 48.20 40.29 18.04
N SER A 540 48.30 38.97 17.90
CA SER A 540 48.59 38.30 16.62
C SER A 540 47.49 38.57 15.57
N ILE A 541 46.24 38.48 15.99
CA ILE A 541 45.06 38.65 15.12
C ILE A 541 45.00 40.08 14.58
N LEU A 542 45.19 41.09 15.44
CA LEU A 542 45.19 42.49 15.01
C LEU A 542 46.31 42.78 14.01
N ARG A 543 47.49 42.17 14.17
CA ARG A 543 48.61 42.34 13.24
C ARG A 543 48.32 41.80 11.85
N GLU A 544 47.55 40.72 11.76
CA GLU A 544 47.05 40.18 10.49
C GLU A 544 45.90 41.02 9.93
N CYS A 545 45.07 41.59 10.79
CA CYS A 545 43.95 42.45 10.40
C CYS A 545 44.36 43.85 9.95
N PHE A 546 45.42 44.41 10.52
CA PHE A 546 45.89 45.78 10.31
C PHE A 546 47.35 45.77 9.84
N LEU A 547 47.52 45.76 8.52
CA LEU A 547 48.84 45.72 7.90
C LEU A 547 49.45 47.13 7.81
N VAL A 548 50.75 47.24 8.10
CA VAL A 548 51.53 48.49 7.96
C VAL A 548 51.49 49.02 6.51
N ALA A 549 51.43 48.14 5.52
CA ALA A 549 51.28 48.51 4.11
C ALA A 549 50.02 49.35 3.81
N GLU A 550 48.97 49.23 4.63
CA GLU A 550 47.78 50.07 4.47
C GLU A 550 47.95 51.49 5.01
N LEU A 551 49.02 51.78 5.76
CA LEU A 551 49.39 53.14 6.17
C LEU A 551 50.17 53.85 5.05
N GLU A 552 50.97 53.10 4.29
CA GLU A 552 51.72 53.61 3.14
C GLU A 552 50.81 53.92 1.95
N ASN A 553 49.71 53.19 1.81
CA ASN A 553 48.75 53.41 0.73
C ASN A 553 47.99 54.73 0.93
N ARG A 554 48.44 55.76 0.21
CA ARG A 554 47.83 57.10 0.19
C ARG A 554 46.47 57.17 -0.51
N ARG A 555 46.03 56.08 -1.17
CA ARG A 555 44.68 56.02 -1.76
C ARG A 555 43.65 55.85 -0.65
N ARG A 556 42.61 56.69 -0.66
CA ARG A 556 41.47 56.51 0.25
C ARG A 556 40.88 55.11 0.02
N PRO A 557 40.57 54.35 1.09
CA PRO A 557 39.90 53.08 0.94
C PRO A 557 38.55 53.28 0.22
N PRO A 558 38.08 52.29 -0.56
CA PRO A 558 36.74 52.34 -1.13
C PRO A 558 35.71 52.50 -0.01
N THR A 559 34.65 53.25 -0.27
CA THR A 559 33.51 53.43 0.66
C THR A 559 32.78 52.11 0.88
N VAL A 560 31.98 52.02 1.94
CA VAL A 560 31.21 50.80 2.25
C VAL A 560 30.28 50.43 1.10
N GLY A 561 29.63 51.43 0.47
CA GLY A 561 28.74 51.22 -0.67
C GLY A 561 29.47 50.64 -1.88
N THR A 562 30.65 51.17 -2.21
CA THR A 562 31.46 50.64 -3.32
C THR A 562 32.08 49.29 -3.00
N GLN A 563 32.56 49.07 -1.76
CA GLN A 563 33.01 47.74 -1.32
C GLN A 563 31.88 46.72 -1.46
N PHE A 564 30.68 47.05 -0.98
CA PHE A 564 29.53 46.17 -1.04
C PHE A 564 29.10 45.89 -2.49
N LYS A 565 29.05 46.92 -3.35
CA LYS A 565 28.77 46.77 -4.78
C LYS A 565 29.77 45.82 -5.45
N ASN A 566 31.07 45.99 -5.18
CA ASN A 566 32.11 45.15 -5.77
C ASN A 566 32.01 43.70 -5.28
N SER A 567 31.80 43.49 -3.97
CA SER A 567 31.60 42.15 -3.39
C SER A 567 30.33 41.48 -3.92
N LEU A 568 29.25 42.23 -4.10
CA LEU A 568 28.02 41.73 -4.69
C LEU A 568 28.20 41.37 -6.17
N SER A 569 28.94 42.19 -6.93
CA SER A 569 29.22 41.90 -8.34
C SER A 569 30.05 40.62 -8.48
N SER A 570 31.08 40.45 -7.64
CA SER A 570 31.87 39.22 -7.54
C SER A 570 30.99 38.01 -7.18
N LEU A 571 30.09 38.15 -6.19
CA LEU A 571 29.13 37.10 -5.86
C LEU A 571 28.25 36.76 -7.06
N LEU A 572 27.69 37.75 -7.75
CA LEU A 572 26.82 37.51 -8.91
C LEU A 572 27.58 36.81 -10.04
N GLU A 573 28.85 37.13 -10.30
CA GLU A 573 29.70 36.40 -11.26
C GLU A 573 29.86 34.93 -10.86
N ILE A 574 30.10 34.67 -9.58
CA ILE A 574 30.18 33.30 -9.02
C ILE A 574 28.85 32.56 -9.17
N LEU A 575 27.71 33.23 -9.01
CA LEU A 575 26.38 32.61 -9.17
C LEU A 575 26.04 32.38 -10.65
N ILE A 576 26.43 33.30 -11.54
CA ILE A 576 26.22 33.23 -12.99
C ILE A 576 26.93 32.02 -13.60
N SER A 577 28.07 31.61 -13.05
CA SER A 577 28.81 30.44 -13.52
C SER A 577 28.26 29.10 -13.03
N LYS A 578 27.18 29.10 -12.24
CA LYS A 578 26.63 27.91 -11.59
C LYS A 578 25.14 27.73 -11.94
N GLU A 579 24.66 26.49 -11.88
CA GLU A 579 23.25 26.18 -12.08
C GLU A 579 22.44 26.47 -10.81
N PRO A 580 21.35 27.26 -10.90
CA PRO A 580 20.64 27.73 -9.74
C PRO A 580 19.55 26.77 -9.24
N SER A 581 19.40 26.70 -7.93
CA SER A 581 18.22 26.18 -7.21
C SER A 581 17.78 27.20 -6.16
N TYR A 582 16.47 27.29 -5.91
CA TYR A 582 15.92 28.40 -5.13
C TYR A 582 15.04 27.90 -3.98
N ILE A 583 15.20 28.50 -2.82
CA ILE A 583 14.37 28.29 -1.64
C ILE A 583 13.90 29.65 -1.12
N ARG A 584 12.59 29.84 -1.07
CA ARG A 584 11.94 31.04 -0.55
C ARG A 584 11.22 30.71 0.75
N CYS A 585 11.75 31.23 1.85
CA CYS A 585 11.25 31.02 3.18
C CYS A 585 10.23 32.12 3.54
N ILE A 586 9.09 31.72 4.09
CA ILE A 586 7.97 32.59 4.50
C ILE A 586 7.76 32.46 6.00
N LYS A 587 7.60 33.59 6.67
CA LYS A 587 7.18 33.69 8.07
C LYS A 587 5.64 33.66 8.17
N PRO A 588 5.03 32.74 8.94
CA PRO A 588 3.57 32.60 8.96
C PRO A 588 2.85 33.65 9.83
N ASN A 589 3.49 34.18 10.88
CA ASN A 589 2.93 35.16 11.81
C ASN A 589 4.03 35.87 12.62
N GLU A 590 3.74 37.07 13.14
CA GLU A 590 4.70 37.88 13.91
C GLU A 590 5.00 37.32 15.32
N ARG A 591 4.05 36.62 15.94
CA ARG A 591 4.13 36.19 17.35
C ARG A 591 4.88 34.87 17.58
N LYS A 592 5.42 34.26 16.52
CA LYS A 592 6.08 32.94 16.57
C LYS A 592 5.16 31.82 17.11
N GLU A 593 3.86 31.94 16.87
CA GLU A 593 2.85 30.98 17.34
C GLU A 593 2.72 29.82 16.33
N PRO A 594 2.71 28.55 16.77
CA PRO A 594 2.49 27.41 15.88
C PRO A 594 1.06 27.42 15.33
N SER A 595 0.87 26.84 14.13
CA SER A 595 -0.44 26.67 13.46
C SER A 595 -1.23 27.96 13.18
N LYS A 596 -0.62 29.14 13.35
CA LYS A 596 -1.24 30.44 13.05
C LYS A 596 -0.72 31.01 11.74
N PHE A 597 -1.65 31.36 10.87
CA PHE A 597 -1.40 31.86 9.52
C PHE A 597 -1.96 33.28 9.40
N ASP A 598 -1.10 34.27 9.21
CA ASP A 598 -1.47 35.67 9.01
C ASP A 598 -1.52 35.99 7.52
N ASP A 599 -2.75 36.16 7.03
CA ASP A 599 -3.03 36.42 5.61
C ASP A 599 -2.36 37.69 5.09
N PHE A 600 -2.36 38.76 5.89
CA PHE A 600 -1.81 40.04 5.47
C PHE A 600 -0.29 39.99 5.41
N LEU A 601 0.34 39.44 6.44
CA LEU A 601 1.79 39.28 6.52
C LEU A 601 2.33 38.38 5.39
N ILE A 602 1.65 37.27 5.09
CA ILE A 602 2.10 36.33 4.06
C ILE A 602 1.84 36.89 2.66
N SER A 603 0.69 37.52 2.43
CA SER A 603 0.40 38.20 1.15
C SER A 603 1.49 39.23 0.81
N HIS A 604 1.89 40.01 1.81
CA HIS A 604 2.97 40.98 1.69
C HIS A 604 4.32 40.31 1.33
N GLN A 605 4.69 39.24 2.02
CA GLN A 605 5.90 38.48 1.73
C GLN A 605 5.88 37.81 0.35
N ILE A 606 4.73 37.30 -0.12
CA ILE A 606 4.59 36.68 -1.45
C ILE A 606 4.97 37.68 -2.54
N LYS A 607 4.49 38.93 -2.41
CA LYS A 607 4.82 40.02 -3.33
C LYS A 607 6.30 40.35 -3.29
N TYR A 608 6.86 40.45 -2.08
CA TYR A 608 8.26 40.83 -1.87
C TYR A 608 9.24 39.74 -2.27
N LEU A 609 8.91 38.47 -2.15
CA LEU A 609 9.77 37.37 -2.60
C LEU A 609 9.69 37.14 -4.11
N GLY A 610 8.82 37.88 -4.82
CA GLY A 610 8.62 37.75 -6.26
C GLY A 610 8.02 36.40 -6.67
N LEU A 611 7.29 35.74 -5.78
CA LEU A 611 6.76 34.38 -6.03
C LEU A 611 5.71 34.36 -7.14
N MET A 612 4.84 35.37 -7.19
CA MET A 612 3.83 35.50 -8.24
C MET A 612 4.46 35.67 -9.62
N GLU A 613 5.53 36.46 -9.72
CA GLU A 613 6.22 36.67 -10.98
C GLU A 613 6.95 35.39 -11.42
N HIS A 614 7.59 34.69 -10.50
CA HIS A 614 8.21 33.40 -10.78
C HIS A 614 7.17 32.37 -11.28
N LEU A 615 5.99 32.33 -10.65
CA LEU A 615 4.87 31.51 -11.10
C LEU A 615 4.39 31.92 -12.50
N ARG A 616 4.26 33.22 -12.77
CA ARG A 616 3.87 33.76 -14.09
C ARG A 616 4.87 33.38 -15.17
N VAL A 617 6.17 33.51 -14.92
CA VAL A 617 7.23 33.13 -15.86
C VAL A 617 7.16 31.64 -16.19
N ARG A 618 6.97 30.78 -15.19
CA ARG A 618 6.81 29.33 -15.41
C ARG A 618 5.49 28.94 -16.09
N ARG A 619 4.39 29.66 -15.79
CA ARG A 619 3.04 29.42 -16.36
C ARG A 619 2.82 30.01 -17.74
N ALA A 620 3.60 31.03 -18.12
CA ALA A 620 3.59 31.54 -19.48
C ALA A 620 4.06 30.46 -20.47
N GLY A 621 4.90 29.54 -20.00
CA GLY A 621 5.21 28.27 -20.64
C GLY A 621 4.17 27.16 -20.43
N PHE A 622 4.60 25.91 -20.62
CA PHE A 622 3.78 24.72 -20.37
C PHE A 622 3.84 24.30 -18.89
N ALA A 623 2.68 24.02 -18.31
CA ALA A 623 2.53 23.65 -16.90
C ALA A 623 3.16 22.30 -16.55
N TYR A 624 3.13 21.35 -17.48
CA TYR A 624 3.58 19.99 -17.23
C TYR A 624 4.40 19.46 -18.40
N ARG A 625 5.49 18.77 -18.09
CA ARG A 625 6.46 18.22 -19.04
C ARG A 625 6.89 16.82 -18.61
N ARG A 626 6.83 15.85 -19.51
CA ARG A 626 7.23 14.47 -19.23
C ARG A 626 7.71 13.78 -20.51
N LYS A 627 8.73 12.92 -20.40
CA LYS A 627 9.16 12.06 -21.51
C LYS A 627 8.02 11.16 -21.98
N TYR A 628 7.98 10.87 -23.27
CA TYR A 628 6.92 10.05 -23.87
C TYR A 628 6.82 8.66 -23.24
N GLU A 629 7.94 7.99 -22.92
CA GLU A 629 7.90 6.64 -22.36
C GLU A 629 7.17 6.61 -21.01
N HIS A 630 7.50 7.56 -20.13
CA HIS A 630 6.89 7.63 -18.80
C HIS A 630 5.42 8.04 -18.85
N PHE A 631 5.07 8.98 -19.74
CA PHE A 631 3.68 9.42 -19.91
C PHE A 631 2.82 8.28 -20.47
N LEU A 632 3.30 7.62 -21.52
CA LEU A 632 2.60 6.50 -22.15
C LEU A 632 2.47 5.33 -21.18
N GLN A 633 3.54 4.93 -20.49
CA GLN A 633 3.49 3.82 -19.54
C GLN A 633 2.48 4.05 -18.41
N ARG A 634 2.32 5.31 -17.96
CA ARG A 634 1.34 5.68 -16.94
C ARG A 634 -0.08 5.65 -17.49
N TYR A 635 -0.33 6.28 -18.62
CA TYR A 635 -1.69 6.57 -19.10
C TYR A 635 -2.20 5.67 -20.22
N LYS A 636 -1.42 4.68 -20.70
CA LYS A 636 -1.81 3.76 -21.79
C LYS A 636 -3.10 2.98 -21.53
N SER A 637 -3.53 2.82 -20.27
CA SER A 637 -4.82 2.15 -19.97
C SER A 637 -6.06 2.95 -20.34
N LEU A 638 -5.90 4.24 -20.63
CA LEU A 638 -7.01 5.11 -20.99
C LEU A 638 -7.46 4.91 -22.44
N CYS A 639 -6.54 4.52 -23.33
CA CYS A 639 -6.83 4.35 -24.75
C CYS A 639 -6.80 2.86 -25.14
N PRO A 640 -7.86 2.33 -25.77
CA PRO A 640 -7.90 0.95 -26.25
C PRO A 640 -6.75 0.59 -27.20
N ASP A 641 -6.28 1.54 -28.02
CA ASP A 641 -5.23 1.32 -29.02
C ASP A 641 -3.84 1.18 -28.38
N THR A 642 -3.60 1.79 -27.22
CA THR A 642 -2.30 1.73 -26.53
C THR A 642 -2.27 0.67 -25.42
N TRP A 643 -3.43 0.09 -25.07
CA TRP A 643 -3.57 -0.94 -24.05
C TRP A 643 -3.61 -2.36 -24.65
N PRO A 644 -2.98 -3.37 -24.01
CA PRO A 644 -2.11 -3.29 -22.82
C PRO A 644 -0.65 -2.98 -23.14
N HIS A 645 -0.24 -3.23 -24.38
CA HIS A 645 1.14 -3.04 -24.86
C HIS A 645 1.11 -2.18 -26.12
N TRP A 646 1.94 -1.15 -26.12
CA TRP A 646 2.23 -0.35 -27.30
C TRP A 646 3.56 -0.81 -27.90
N HIS A 647 3.57 -1.09 -29.20
CA HIS A 647 4.73 -1.61 -29.93
C HIS A 647 5.41 -0.56 -30.83
N GLY A 648 4.78 0.59 -31.05
CA GLY A 648 5.33 1.67 -31.86
C GLY A 648 6.27 2.60 -31.07
N PRO A 649 6.82 3.64 -31.74
CA PRO A 649 7.56 4.70 -31.06
C PRO A 649 6.73 5.35 -29.94
N PRO A 650 7.34 5.70 -28.79
CA PRO A 650 6.61 6.30 -27.67
C PRO A 650 5.83 7.58 -28.04
N GLY A 651 6.40 8.42 -28.91
CA GLY A 651 5.76 9.67 -29.36
C GLY A 651 4.43 9.45 -30.07
N GLU A 652 4.36 8.50 -31.01
CA GLU A 652 3.12 8.13 -31.72
C GLU A 652 2.08 7.55 -30.76
N GLY A 653 2.52 6.76 -29.78
CA GLY A 653 1.63 6.21 -28.75
C GLY A 653 0.99 7.30 -27.90
N VAL A 654 1.77 8.32 -27.52
CA VAL A 654 1.26 9.49 -26.80
C VAL A 654 0.31 10.31 -27.68
N GLU A 655 0.62 10.51 -28.95
CA GLU A 655 -0.26 11.21 -29.90
C GLU A 655 -1.61 10.50 -30.05
N ARG A 656 -1.62 9.17 -30.14
CA ARG A 656 -2.86 8.39 -30.22
C ARG A 656 -3.68 8.49 -28.93
N LEU A 657 -3.01 8.40 -27.79
CA LEU A 657 -3.60 8.51 -26.46
C LEU A 657 -4.28 9.87 -26.25
N ILE A 658 -3.59 10.98 -26.51
CA ILE A 658 -4.15 12.34 -26.29
C ILE A 658 -5.30 12.65 -27.26
N LYS A 659 -5.24 12.15 -28.50
CA LYS A 659 -6.36 12.24 -29.45
C LYS A 659 -7.59 11.47 -28.94
N TYR A 660 -7.40 10.31 -28.32
CA TYR A 660 -8.49 9.51 -27.75
C TYR A 660 -9.11 10.18 -26.50
N ILE A 661 -8.27 10.77 -25.62
CA ILE A 661 -8.75 11.49 -24.43
C ILE A 661 -9.50 12.78 -24.84
N GLY A 662 -9.20 13.35 -26.01
CA GLY A 662 -9.88 14.53 -26.54
C GLY A 662 -9.20 15.85 -26.18
N TYR A 663 -7.87 15.86 -26.04
CA TYR A 663 -7.11 17.08 -25.81
C TYR A 663 -7.26 18.05 -26.99
N GLN A 664 -7.47 19.33 -26.68
CA GLN A 664 -7.54 20.36 -27.72
C GLN A 664 -6.13 20.77 -28.18
N PRO A 665 -5.93 21.23 -29.43
CA PRO A 665 -4.62 21.62 -29.95
C PRO A 665 -3.90 22.71 -29.13
N GLN A 666 -4.65 23.57 -28.44
CA GLN A 666 -4.12 24.59 -27.54
C GLN A 666 -3.70 24.06 -26.16
N ASP A 667 -4.14 22.85 -25.79
CA ASP A 667 -3.88 22.28 -24.47
C ASP A 667 -2.49 21.64 -24.38
N TYR A 668 -1.87 21.28 -25.51
CA TYR A 668 -0.58 20.59 -25.53
C TYR A 668 0.30 20.95 -26.72
N LYS A 669 1.60 20.70 -26.59
CA LYS A 669 2.56 20.62 -27.68
C LYS A 669 3.39 19.33 -27.53
N LEU A 670 3.75 18.74 -28.65
CA LEU A 670 4.66 17.61 -28.71
C LEU A 670 6.05 18.15 -29.05
N GLY A 671 7.01 17.93 -28.15
CA GLY A 671 8.42 18.20 -28.40
C GLY A 671 9.06 17.08 -29.22
N LYS A 672 10.38 16.97 -29.16
CA LYS A 672 11.12 15.86 -29.77
C LYS A 672 11.08 14.61 -28.90
N THR A 673 11.15 14.79 -27.57
CA THR A 673 11.24 13.67 -26.61
C THR A 673 10.18 13.71 -25.51
N LYS A 674 9.52 14.86 -25.32
CA LYS A 674 8.57 15.11 -24.22
C LYS A 674 7.22 15.62 -24.72
N ILE A 675 6.17 15.29 -23.96
CA ILE A 675 4.87 15.96 -24.06
C ILE A 675 4.86 17.17 -23.13
N PHE A 676 4.30 18.27 -23.62
CA PHE A 676 4.12 19.53 -22.90
C PHE A 676 2.62 19.85 -22.81
N ILE A 677 2.09 20.00 -21.60
CA ILE A 677 0.67 20.30 -21.35
C ILE A 677 0.56 21.72 -20.78
N ARG A 678 -0.24 22.58 -21.42
CA ARG A 678 -0.37 24.01 -21.11
C ARG A 678 -1.27 24.27 -19.90
N PHE A 679 -2.39 23.57 -19.79
CA PHE A 679 -3.37 23.81 -18.74
C PHE A 679 -3.41 22.68 -17.69
N PRO A 680 -3.34 23.00 -16.39
CA PRO A 680 -3.44 22.02 -15.30
C PRO A 680 -4.75 21.23 -15.37
N ARG A 681 -5.88 21.88 -15.67
CA ARG A 681 -7.19 21.22 -15.88
C ARG A 681 -7.13 19.99 -16.79
N THR A 682 -6.33 20.05 -17.86
CA THR A 682 -6.20 18.97 -18.84
C THR A 682 -5.43 17.79 -18.25
N LEU A 683 -4.36 18.09 -17.50
CA LEU A 683 -3.61 17.09 -16.75
C LEU A 683 -4.48 16.44 -15.66
N PHE A 684 -5.24 17.24 -14.92
CA PHE A 684 -6.13 16.75 -13.86
C PHE A 684 -7.23 15.84 -14.41
N ALA A 685 -7.92 16.25 -15.47
CA ALA A 685 -8.93 15.40 -16.13
C ALA A 685 -8.35 14.04 -16.59
N THR A 686 -7.07 14.01 -16.96
CA THR A 686 -6.38 12.79 -17.38
C THR A 686 -6.03 11.89 -16.21
N GLU A 687 -5.59 12.47 -15.10
CA GLU A 687 -5.35 11.73 -13.86
C GLU A 687 -6.66 11.17 -13.28
N ASP A 688 -7.76 11.91 -13.38
CA ASP A 688 -9.09 11.48 -12.95
C ASP A 688 -9.61 10.31 -13.78
N ALA A 689 -9.47 10.41 -15.11
CA ALA A 689 -9.78 9.31 -16.00
C ALA A 689 -8.91 8.08 -15.67
N PHE A 690 -7.65 8.29 -15.30
CA PHE A 690 -6.73 7.21 -14.94
C PHE A 690 -7.10 6.55 -13.61
N GLU A 691 -7.51 7.33 -12.61
CA GLU A 691 -8.02 6.80 -11.35
C GLU A 691 -9.27 5.94 -11.56
N PHE A 692 -10.21 6.44 -12.35
CA PHE A 692 -11.40 5.69 -12.71
C PHE A 692 -11.07 4.40 -13.48
N SER A 693 -10.15 4.47 -14.45
CA SER A 693 -9.65 3.30 -15.19
C SER A 693 -8.98 2.27 -14.26
N LYS A 694 -8.17 2.70 -13.27
CA LYS A 694 -7.57 1.79 -12.27
C LYS A 694 -8.63 0.99 -11.52
N HIS A 695 -9.71 1.62 -11.06
CA HIS A 695 -10.80 0.90 -10.39
C HIS A 695 -11.42 -0.17 -11.30
N GLN A 696 -11.68 0.15 -12.57
CA GLN A 696 -12.20 -0.81 -13.55
C GLN A 696 -11.22 -1.96 -13.81
N LEU A 697 -9.93 -1.66 -13.98
CA LEU A 697 -8.88 -2.66 -14.18
C LEU A 697 -8.76 -3.59 -12.97
N VAL A 698 -8.75 -3.05 -11.77
CA VAL A 698 -8.73 -3.83 -10.52
C VAL A 698 -9.96 -4.74 -10.46
N SER A 699 -11.16 -4.25 -10.80
CA SER A 699 -12.36 -5.08 -10.88
C SER A 699 -12.24 -6.20 -11.92
N ARG A 700 -11.66 -5.96 -13.10
CA ARG A 700 -11.41 -6.98 -14.13
C ARG A 700 -10.42 -8.04 -13.66
N ILE A 701 -9.32 -7.63 -13.01
CA ILE A 701 -8.31 -8.54 -12.44
C ILE A 701 -8.96 -9.40 -11.34
N GLN A 702 -9.70 -8.78 -10.42
CA GLN A 702 -10.41 -9.48 -9.35
C GLN A 702 -11.46 -10.46 -9.88
N ALA A 703 -12.24 -10.08 -10.89
CA ALA A 703 -13.24 -10.94 -11.52
C ALA A 703 -12.58 -12.14 -12.21
N THR A 704 -11.49 -11.91 -12.94
CA THR A 704 -10.72 -12.97 -13.61
C THR A 704 -10.10 -13.93 -12.60
N TYR A 705 -9.51 -13.40 -11.52
CA TYR A 705 -8.92 -14.19 -10.45
C TYR A 705 -9.97 -15.02 -9.71
N LYS A 706 -11.11 -14.42 -9.31
CA LYS A 706 -12.25 -15.12 -8.70
C LYS A 706 -12.82 -16.19 -9.64
N GLY A 707 -12.93 -15.90 -10.93
CA GLY A 707 -13.33 -16.85 -11.96
C GLY A 707 -12.35 -18.02 -12.09
N CYS A 708 -11.05 -17.78 -12.05
CA CYS A 708 -10.02 -18.81 -12.07
C CYS A 708 -10.07 -19.69 -10.81
N LEU A 709 -10.19 -19.10 -9.62
CA LEU A 709 -10.36 -19.83 -8.36
C LEU A 709 -11.63 -20.70 -8.39
N GLY A 710 -12.76 -20.11 -8.77
CA GLY A 710 -14.03 -20.83 -8.92
C GLY A 710 -13.94 -21.96 -9.94
N ARG A 711 -13.28 -21.75 -11.09
CA ARG A 711 -13.03 -22.79 -12.09
C ARG A 711 -12.15 -23.90 -11.54
N ARG A 712 -11.10 -23.58 -10.77
CA ARG A 712 -10.21 -24.58 -10.17
C ARG A 712 -10.96 -25.45 -9.15
N GLU A 713 -11.78 -24.85 -8.30
CA GLU A 713 -12.63 -25.59 -7.36
C GLU A 713 -13.69 -26.43 -8.07
N TYR A 714 -14.35 -25.87 -9.08
CA TYR A 714 -15.30 -26.59 -9.92
C TYR A 714 -14.64 -27.78 -10.61
N MET A 715 -13.42 -27.63 -11.15
CA MET A 715 -12.68 -28.72 -11.78
C MET A 715 -12.31 -29.81 -10.78
N LYS A 716 -11.94 -29.48 -9.53
CA LYS A 716 -11.74 -30.47 -8.46
C LYS A 716 -13.04 -31.21 -8.14
N LYS A 717 -14.15 -30.50 -7.94
CA LYS A 717 -15.48 -31.10 -7.69
C LYS A 717 -15.91 -31.99 -8.85
N ARG A 718 -15.73 -31.53 -10.09
CA ARG A 718 -16.02 -32.29 -11.32
C ARG A 718 -15.16 -33.54 -11.43
N GLN A 719 -13.86 -33.46 -11.19
CA GLN A 719 -12.97 -34.64 -11.19
C GLN A 719 -13.36 -35.65 -10.11
N ALA A 720 -13.69 -35.18 -8.90
CA ALA A 720 -14.18 -36.04 -7.83
C ALA A 720 -15.50 -36.72 -8.23
N ALA A 721 -16.47 -35.96 -8.74
CA ALA A 721 -17.74 -36.48 -9.25
C ALA A 721 -17.52 -37.48 -10.40
N THR A 722 -16.68 -37.16 -11.39
CA THR A 722 -16.34 -38.07 -12.49
C THR A 722 -15.64 -39.34 -11.99
N LYS A 723 -14.75 -39.26 -11.00
CA LYS A 723 -14.14 -40.44 -10.37
C LYS A 723 -15.18 -41.30 -9.66
N LEU A 724 -16.08 -40.68 -8.91
CA LEU A 724 -17.18 -41.35 -8.21
C LEU A 724 -18.14 -42.01 -9.20
N GLU A 725 -18.56 -41.28 -10.23
CA GLU A 725 -19.37 -41.79 -11.32
C GLU A 725 -18.66 -42.87 -12.12
N ALA A 726 -17.37 -42.74 -12.42
CA ALA A 726 -16.59 -43.75 -13.15
C ALA A 726 -16.39 -45.01 -12.30
N HIS A 727 -16.17 -44.86 -11.00
CA HIS A 727 -16.13 -45.98 -10.07
C HIS A 727 -17.50 -46.65 -9.99
N TRP A 728 -18.57 -45.88 -9.86
CA TRP A 728 -19.95 -46.38 -9.80
C TRP A 728 -20.38 -47.04 -11.11
N ARG A 729 -20.19 -46.38 -12.26
CA ARG A 729 -20.37 -46.94 -13.61
C ARG A 729 -19.48 -48.16 -13.79
N GLY A 730 -18.26 -48.16 -13.27
CA GLY A 730 -17.36 -49.30 -13.28
C GLY A 730 -17.88 -50.46 -12.43
N VAL A 731 -18.45 -50.20 -11.25
CA VAL A 731 -19.11 -51.19 -10.40
C VAL A 731 -20.36 -51.73 -11.10
N LEU A 732 -21.20 -50.86 -11.65
CA LEU A 732 -22.38 -51.22 -12.43
C LEU A 732 -22.00 -52.01 -13.68
N ALA A 733 -20.97 -51.61 -14.41
CA ALA A 733 -20.47 -52.29 -15.60
C ALA A 733 -19.79 -53.60 -15.24
N ARG A 734 -19.05 -53.72 -14.13
CA ARG A 734 -18.53 -55.01 -13.64
C ARG A 734 -19.65 -55.92 -13.20
N LYS A 735 -20.68 -55.40 -12.53
CA LYS A 735 -21.90 -56.13 -12.16
C LYS A 735 -22.65 -56.59 -13.41
N GLU A 736 -22.78 -55.71 -14.41
CA GLU A 736 -23.44 -55.98 -15.68
C GLU A 736 -22.61 -56.89 -16.59
N ILE A 737 -21.29 -56.77 -16.66
CA ILE A 737 -20.39 -57.70 -17.35
C ILE A 737 -20.40 -59.04 -16.64
N LYS A 738 -20.40 -59.09 -15.31
CA LYS A 738 -20.55 -60.36 -14.59
C LYS A 738 -21.90 -60.99 -14.92
N ARG A 739 -22.98 -60.20 -14.93
CA ARG A 739 -24.32 -60.62 -15.33
C ARG A 739 -24.38 -61.06 -16.79
N ARG A 740 -23.76 -60.34 -17.72
CA ARG A 740 -23.71 -60.62 -19.17
C ARG A 740 -22.77 -61.76 -19.48
N ARG A 741 -21.63 -61.90 -18.82
CA ARG A 741 -20.73 -63.06 -18.94
C ARG A 741 -21.44 -64.29 -18.41
N TRP A 742 -22.10 -64.19 -17.26
CA TRP A 742 -22.96 -65.25 -16.76
C TRP A 742 -24.07 -65.55 -17.77
N ALA A 743 -24.81 -64.55 -18.26
CA ALA A 743 -25.87 -64.75 -19.25
C ALA A 743 -25.35 -65.30 -20.59
N VAL A 744 -24.21 -64.84 -21.09
CA VAL A 744 -23.56 -65.33 -22.32
C VAL A 744 -23.01 -66.72 -22.11
N GLN A 745 -22.44 -67.05 -20.95
CA GLN A 745 -22.06 -68.41 -20.62
C GLN A 745 -23.30 -69.30 -20.59
N ILE A 746 -24.38 -68.86 -19.94
CA ILE A 746 -25.67 -69.57 -19.90
C ILE A 746 -26.26 -69.72 -21.30
N ILE A 747 -26.27 -68.67 -22.14
CA ILE A 747 -26.75 -68.71 -23.53
C ILE A 747 -25.82 -69.57 -24.37
N ARG A 748 -24.49 -69.45 -24.27
CA ARG A 748 -23.56 -70.29 -25.03
C ARG A 748 -23.69 -71.76 -24.64
N ARG A 749 -23.83 -72.06 -23.35
CA ARG A 749 -24.11 -73.41 -22.86
C ARG A 749 -25.48 -73.90 -23.35
N PHE A 750 -26.49 -73.03 -23.33
CA PHE A 750 -27.81 -73.31 -23.89
C PHE A 750 -27.77 -73.56 -25.40
N VAL A 751 -27.08 -72.72 -26.17
CA VAL A 751 -26.96 -72.80 -27.63
C VAL A 751 -26.11 -74.00 -28.03
N LYS A 752 -24.94 -74.19 -27.41
CA LYS A 752 -24.13 -75.40 -27.60
C LYS A 752 -24.95 -76.64 -27.28
N GLY A 753 -25.68 -76.61 -26.17
CA GLY A 753 -26.55 -77.71 -25.79
C GLY A 753 -27.76 -77.91 -26.70
N PHE A 754 -28.31 -76.84 -27.30
CA PHE A 754 -29.38 -76.89 -28.30
C PHE A 754 -28.88 -77.40 -29.65
N ILE A 755 -27.69 -76.99 -30.09
CA ILE A 755 -27.02 -77.49 -31.30
C ILE A 755 -26.69 -78.97 -31.12
N ASN A 756 -26.15 -79.34 -29.95
CA ASN A 756 -25.82 -80.71 -29.59
C ASN A 756 -27.00 -81.44 -28.92
N ARG A 757 -28.25 -81.02 -29.12
CA ARG A 757 -29.42 -81.61 -28.44
C ARG A 757 -29.66 -83.07 -28.84
N ASP A 758 -29.30 -83.43 -30.06
CA ASP A 758 -29.51 -84.77 -30.62
C ASP A 758 -28.25 -85.67 -30.44
N LYS A 759 -27.19 -85.15 -29.79
CA LYS A 759 -25.98 -85.91 -29.44
C LYS A 759 -26.10 -86.55 -28.04
N PRO A 760 -25.39 -87.65 -27.75
CA PRO A 760 -25.34 -88.25 -26.41
C PRO A 760 -24.88 -87.25 -25.33
N LEU A 761 -25.21 -87.54 -24.07
CA LEU A 761 -24.91 -86.66 -22.93
C LEU A 761 -23.40 -86.36 -22.86
N CYS A 762 -23.04 -85.09 -23.00
CA CYS A 762 -21.67 -84.59 -22.99
C CYS A 762 -21.61 -83.29 -22.18
N PRO A 763 -20.41 -82.85 -21.75
CA PRO A 763 -20.27 -81.61 -20.98
C PRO A 763 -20.88 -80.37 -21.67
N ASP A 764 -20.97 -80.38 -23.01
CA ASP A 764 -21.52 -79.27 -23.79
C ASP A 764 -23.07 -79.27 -23.84
N ASN A 765 -23.76 -80.39 -23.63
CA ASN A 765 -25.23 -80.46 -23.67
C ASN A 765 -25.89 -80.78 -22.33
N GLU A 766 -25.14 -81.22 -21.32
CA GLU A 766 -25.66 -81.64 -20.01
C GLU A 766 -26.60 -80.59 -19.38
N GLU A 767 -26.15 -79.34 -19.24
CA GLU A 767 -26.95 -78.27 -18.63
C GLU A 767 -28.20 -77.92 -19.45
N PHE A 768 -28.10 -77.93 -20.79
CA PHE A 768 -29.26 -77.69 -21.66
C PHE A 768 -30.27 -78.83 -21.53
N VAL A 769 -29.81 -80.07 -21.52
CA VAL A 769 -30.65 -81.24 -21.32
C VAL A 769 -31.31 -81.22 -19.94
N VAL A 770 -30.58 -80.81 -18.89
CA VAL A 770 -31.14 -80.56 -17.54
C VAL A 770 -32.18 -79.45 -17.55
N LEU A 771 -31.94 -78.34 -18.26
CA LEU A 771 -32.91 -77.26 -18.39
C LEU A 771 -34.16 -77.73 -19.14
N VAL A 772 -34.02 -78.42 -20.27
CA VAL A 772 -35.13 -78.98 -21.04
C VAL A 772 -35.91 -79.98 -20.18
N ARG A 773 -35.23 -80.84 -19.42
CA ARG A 773 -35.81 -81.74 -18.40
C ARG A 773 -36.62 -80.94 -17.38
N LYS A 774 -36.02 -79.95 -16.73
CA LYS A 774 -36.66 -79.11 -15.71
C LYS A 774 -37.86 -78.36 -16.25
N ASN A 775 -37.72 -77.68 -17.39
CA ASN A 775 -38.75 -76.82 -17.96
C ASN A 775 -39.92 -77.65 -18.48
N TYR A 776 -39.66 -78.81 -19.09
CA TYR A 776 -40.71 -79.77 -19.44
C TYR A 776 -41.49 -80.21 -18.19
N ILE A 777 -40.80 -80.58 -17.10
CA ILE A 777 -41.46 -80.98 -15.84
C ILE A 777 -42.27 -79.84 -15.22
N LEU A 778 -41.73 -78.61 -15.18
CA LEU A 778 -42.43 -77.45 -14.62
C LEU A 778 -43.70 -77.11 -15.42
N ASN A 779 -43.61 -77.10 -16.75
CA ASN A 779 -44.76 -76.83 -17.61
C ASN A 779 -45.76 -77.99 -17.64
N LEU A 780 -45.29 -79.22 -17.43
CA LEU A 780 -46.15 -80.40 -17.37
C LEU A 780 -47.20 -80.26 -16.25
N ARG A 781 -46.89 -79.58 -15.14
CA ARG A 781 -47.84 -79.30 -14.05
C ARG A 781 -49.15 -78.68 -14.53
N TYR A 782 -49.10 -77.77 -15.49
CA TYR A 782 -50.29 -77.09 -16.03
C TYR A 782 -51.07 -77.94 -17.04
N HIS A 783 -50.51 -79.07 -17.48
CA HIS A 783 -51.04 -79.93 -18.54
C HIS A 783 -51.26 -81.39 -18.08
N VAL A 784 -51.30 -81.64 -16.75
CA VAL A 784 -51.60 -82.97 -16.21
C VAL A 784 -53.12 -83.22 -16.28
N PRO A 785 -53.57 -84.40 -16.74
CA PRO A 785 -54.98 -84.77 -16.76
C PRO A 785 -55.64 -84.65 -15.38
N LYS A 786 -56.87 -84.12 -15.30
CA LYS A 786 -57.59 -83.99 -14.02
C LYS A 786 -58.35 -85.25 -13.60
N ASN A 787 -58.75 -86.09 -14.55
CA ASN A 787 -59.49 -87.33 -14.31
C ASN A 787 -59.03 -88.46 -15.25
N VAL A 788 -59.48 -89.70 -15.03
CA VAL A 788 -59.03 -90.89 -15.78
C VAL A 788 -59.43 -90.84 -17.27
N LEU A 789 -60.45 -90.07 -17.64
CA LEU A 789 -60.95 -89.97 -19.01
C LEU A 789 -60.28 -88.84 -19.83
N ASP A 790 -59.58 -87.93 -19.16
CA ASP A 790 -58.86 -86.82 -19.77
C ASP A 790 -57.55 -87.29 -20.42
N LYS A 791 -57.44 -87.10 -21.74
CA LYS A 791 -56.31 -87.56 -22.57
C LYS A 791 -55.31 -86.44 -22.91
N SER A 792 -55.47 -85.24 -22.37
CA SER A 792 -54.58 -84.10 -22.66
C SER A 792 -53.17 -84.34 -22.10
N TRP A 793 -52.11 -84.12 -22.92
CA TRP A 793 -50.71 -84.27 -22.48
C TRP A 793 -49.78 -83.36 -23.28
N LEU A 794 -48.79 -82.77 -22.59
CA LEU A 794 -47.79 -81.88 -23.21
C LEU A 794 -46.82 -82.65 -24.13
N ARG A 795 -46.68 -82.23 -25.39
CA ARG A 795 -45.74 -82.85 -26.36
C ARG A 795 -44.30 -82.80 -25.82
N PRO A 796 -43.59 -83.95 -25.70
CA PRO A 796 -42.24 -83.96 -25.17
C PRO A 796 -41.16 -83.61 -26.20
N PRO A 797 -40.04 -83.00 -25.76
CA PRO A 797 -38.79 -82.99 -26.50
C PRO A 797 -38.26 -84.42 -26.73
N GLY A 798 -37.58 -84.70 -27.85
CA GLY A 798 -37.13 -86.06 -28.20
C GLY A 798 -36.30 -86.77 -27.12
N ILE A 799 -35.38 -86.07 -26.46
CA ILE A 799 -34.54 -86.60 -25.35
C ILE A 799 -35.40 -87.06 -24.15
N LEU A 800 -36.56 -86.43 -23.98
CA LEU A 800 -37.52 -86.71 -22.91
C LEU A 800 -38.66 -87.59 -23.39
N GLU A 801 -38.67 -88.09 -24.63
CA GLU A 801 -39.80 -88.85 -25.13
C GLU A 801 -40.04 -90.10 -24.27
N ASN A 802 -38.98 -90.83 -23.92
CA ASN A 802 -39.04 -91.94 -22.97
C ASN A 802 -39.51 -91.49 -21.58
N ALA A 803 -38.89 -90.44 -21.02
CA ALA A 803 -39.23 -89.94 -19.68
C ALA A 803 -40.65 -89.36 -19.60
N SER A 804 -41.14 -88.70 -20.64
CA SER A 804 -42.49 -88.19 -20.79
C SER A 804 -43.49 -89.32 -20.98
N ASN A 805 -43.16 -90.34 -21.77
CA ASN A 805 -43.97 -91.55 -21.83
C ASN A 805 -44.03 -92.23 -20.47
N LEU A 806 -42.93 -92.30 -19.73
CA LEU A 806 -42.90 -92.78 -18.35
C LEU A 806 -43.72 -91.90 -17.41
N LEU A 807 -43.57 -90.57 -17.46
CA LEU A 807 -44.32 -89.62 -16.63
C LEU A 807 -45.81 -89.63 -16.97
N ARG A 808 -46.17 -89.72 -18.25
CA ARG A 808 -47.54 -89.91 -18.72
C ARG A 808 -48.10 -91.19 -18.15
N ARG A 809 -47.38 -92.29 -18.34
CA ARG A 809 -47.72 -93.59 -17.73
C ARG A 809 -47.81 -93.49 -16.21
N MET A 810 -46.93 -92.76 -15.53
CA MET A 810 -46.91 -92.62 -14.07
C MET A 810 -48.04 -91.73 -13.57
N CYS A 811 -48.33 -90.60 -14.22
CA CYS A 811 -49.41 -89.69 -13.90
C CYS A 811 -50.75 -90.36 -14.20
N THR A 812 -50.92 -90.97 -15.37
CA THR A 812 -52.08 -91.80 -15.69
C THR A 812 -52.18 -92.97 -14.71
N ARG A 813 -51.09 -93.69 -14.42
CA ARG A 813 -51.09 -94.77 -13.43
C ARG A 813 -51.35 -94.25 -12.03
N ASN A 814 -50.95 -93.04 -11.67
CA ASN A 814 -51.22 -92.45 -10.35
C ASN A 814 -52.67 -91.95 -10.28
N LEU A 815 -53.23 -91.40 -11.35
CA LEU A 815 -54.65 -91.07 -11.48
C LEU A 815 -55.49 -92.33 -11.41
N VAL A 816 -55.14 -93.34 -12.20
CA VAL A 816 -55.73 -94.69 -12.16
C VAL A 816 -55.51 -95.32 -10.80
N ARG A 817 -54.34 -95.18 -10.16
CA ARG A 817 -54.07 -95.73 -8.84
C ARG A 817 -54.81 -94.96 -7.75
N LYS A 818 -54.93 -93.64 -7.83
CA LYS A 818 -55.71 -92.82 -6.91
C LYS A 818 -57.19 -93.14 -7.07
N TYR A 819 -57.66 -93.31 -8.31
CA TYR A 819 -58.98 -93.83 -8.62
C TYR A 819 -59.15 -95.23 -8.02
N CYS A 820 -58.33 -96.21 -8.39
CA CYS A 820 -58.35 -97.59 -7.90
C CYS A 820 -58.13 -97.73 -6.39
N ARG A 821 -57.34 -96.85 -5.74
CA ARG A 821 -57.16 -96.80 -4.28
C ARG A 821 -58.34 -96.11 -3.59
N GLY A 822 -58.94 -95.13 -4.26
CA GLY A 822 -60.15 -94.46 -3.80
C GLY A 822 -61.41 -95.34 -3.97
N ILE A 823 -61.34 -96.37 -4.82
CA ILE A 823 -62.34 -97.43 -4.85
C ILE A 823 -62.20 -98.25 -3.56
N SER A 824 -63.20 -98.16 -2.68
CA SER A 824 -63.29 -99.04 -1.50
C SER A 824 -63.36 -100.51 -1.93
N ALA A 825 -62.92 -101.43 -1.06
CA ALA A 825 -63.01 -102.87 -1.31
C ALA A 825 -64.45 -103.29 -1.66
N GLU A 826 -65.44 -102.71 -0.97
CA GLU A 826 -66.86 -102.88 -1.24
C GLU A 826 -67.26 -102.42 -2.66
N ARG A 827 -66.84 -101.21 -3.05
CA ARG A 827 -67.16 -100.66 -4.37
C ARG A 827 -66.52 -101.48 -5.49
N LYS A 828 -65.31 -102.01 -5.27
CA LYS A 828 -64.62 -102.91 -6.21
C LYS A 828 -65.38 -104.24 -6.37
N ALA A 829 -65.73 -104.89 -5.26
CA ALA A 829 -66.49 -106.14 -5.28
C ALA A 829 -67.85 -105.97 -5.97
N MET A 830 -68.54 -104.88 -5.70
CA MET A 830 -69.82 -104.55 -6.32
C MET A 830 -69.69 -104.30 -7.84
N MET A 831 -68.66 -103.58 -8.30
CA MET A 831 -68.43 -103.39 -9.74
C MET A 831 -68.14 -104.71 -10.45
N GLN A 832 -67.39 -105.62 -9.82
CA GLN A 832 -67.12 -106.96 -10.39
C GLN A 832 -68.41 -107.77 -10.53
N GLN A 833 -69.27 -107.78 -9.50
CA GLN A 833 -70.59 -108.44 -9.58
C GLN A 833 -71.43 -107.89 -10.73
N LYS A 834 -71.46 -106.57 -10.93
CA LYS A 834 -72.21 -105.94 -12.03
C LYS A 834 -71.66 -106.27 -13.41
N VAL A 835 -70.34 -106.41 -13.57
CA VAL A 835 -69.72 -106.83 -14.85
C VAL A 835 -70.14 -108.26 -15.21
N VAL A 836 -70.02 -109.20 -14.28
CA VAL A 836 -70.44 -110.60 -14.49
C VAL A 836 -71.94 -110.67 -14.79
N THR A 837 -72.76 -109.92 -14.05
CA THR A 837 -74.21 -109.87 -14.28
C THR A 837 -74.53 -109.32 -15.67
N SER A 838 -73.77 -108.33 -16.16
CA SER A 838 -73.93 -107.78 -17.50
C SER A 838 -73.61 -108.81 -18.59
N GLU A 839 -72.54 -109.59 -18.47
CA GLU A 839 -72.23 -110.67 -19.43
C GLU A 839 -73.31 -111.76 -19.50
N ILE A 840 -73.94 -112.06 -18.36
CA ILE A 840 -74.98 -113.08 -18.25
C ILE A 840 -76.33 -112.58 -18.76
N PHE A 841 -76.76 -111.36 -18.40
CA PHE A 841 -78.16 -110.93 -18.58
C PHE A 841 -78.37 -109.81 -19.60
N ARG A 842 -77.33 -109.04 -19.97
CA ARG A 842 -77.49 -107.90 -20.90
C ARG A 842 -77.95 -108.40 -22.27
N GLY A 843 -79.16 -108.00 -22.67
CA GLY A 843 -79.78 -108.42 -23.94
C GLY A 843 -80.35 -109.85 -23.94
N LYS A 844 -80.25 -110.60 -22.83
CA LYS A 844 -80.72 -112.00 -22.72
C LYS A 844 -81.93 -112.18 -21.79
N LYS A 845 -82.26 -111.18 -20.97
CA LYS A 845 -83.37 -111.23 -20.00
C LYS A 845 -84.12 -109.90 -19.95
N GLU A 846 -85.44 -109.94 -20.18
CA GLU A 846 -86.32 -108.78 -19.98
C GLU A 846 -86.28 -108.31 -18.52
N GLY A 847 -86.36 -106.99 -18.31
CA GLY A 847 -86.30 -106.35 -16.98
C GLY A 847 -84.90 -106.12 -16.40
N TYR A 848 -83.82 -106.58 -17.03
CA TYR A 848 -82.46 -106.36 -16.51
C TYR A 848 -82.08 -104.86 -16.41
N ALA A 849 -82.48 -104.04 -17.38
CA ALA A 849 -82.15 -102.61 -17.40
C ALA A 849 -82.70 -101.85 -16.17
N GLU A 850 -83.90 -102.20 -15.72
CA GLU A 850 -84.54 -101.56 -14.54
C GLU A 850 -83.83 -101.93 -13.23
N SER A 851 -83.20 -103.12 -13.17
CA SER A 851 -82.47 -103.59 -12.00
C SER A 851 -81.12 -102.91 -11.76
N LEU A 852 -80.57 -102.17 -12.74
CA LEU A 852 -79.21 -101.60 -12.67
C LEU A 852 -79.02 -100.62 -11.52
N ASN A 853 -80.09 -99.96 -11.07
CA ASN A 853 -80.07 -99.02 -9.95
C ASN A 853 -80.15 -99.70 -8.58
N GLN A 854 -80.52 -100.99 -8.51
CA GLN A 854 -80.63 -101.74 -7.26
C GLN A 854 -79.26 -102.34 -6.85
N LEU A 855 -79.03 -102.44 -5.54
CA LEU A 855 -77.79 -102.97 -4.95
C LEU A 855 -77.93 -104.48 -4.72
N PHE A 856 -76.87 -105.25 -4.99
CA PHE A 856 -76.84 -106.68 -4.63
C PHE A 856 -76.74 -106.85 -3.11
N ALA A 857 -77.72 -107.51 -2.50
CA ALA A 857 -77.72 -107.85 -1.08
C ALA A 857 -76.96 -109.16 -0.83
N GLY A 858 -76.10 -109.20 0.19
CA GLY A 858 -75.16 -110.30 0.39
C GLY A 858 -75.69 -111.59 1.04
N SER A 859 -76.95 -111.68 1.47
CA SER A 859 -77.43 -112.76 2.38
C SER A 859 -78.86 -113.21 2.10
N ARG A 860 -79.19 -113.64 0.88
CA ARG A 860 -80.52 -114.22 0.60
C ARG A 860 -80.61 -115.73 0.81
N LEU A 861 -79.49 -116.40 1.02
CA LEU A 861 -79.38 -117.86 1.08
C LEU A 861 -78.72 -118.27 2.40
N GLY A 862 -79.36 -119.17 3.13
CA GLY A 862 -78.75 -119.99 4.18
C GLY A 862 -78.69 -121.44 3.70
N VAL A 863 -77.79 -122.24 4.26
CA VAL A 863 -77.70 -123.66 4.00
C VAL A 863 -77.57 -124.35 5.36
N SER A 864 -78.35 -125.38 5.63
CA SER A 864 -78.24 -126.16 6.86
C SER A 864 -78.07 -127.63 6.51
N THR A 865 -77.25 -128.35 7.24
CA THR A 865 -77.10 -129.81 7.15
C THR A 865 -77.00 -130.38 8.55
N SER A 866 -77.17 -131.69 8.71
CA SER A 866 -77.03 -132.34 10.02
C SER A 866 -75.58 -132.72 10.30
N SER A 867 -75.26 -133.02 11.56
CA SER A 867 -73.98 -133.62 11.94
C SER A 867 -73.90 -135.13 11.65
N LEU A 868 -75.00 -135.77 11.24
CA LEU A 868 -75.04 -137.20 10.97
C LEU A 868 -74.57 -137.47 9.54
N SER A 869 -74.15 -138.71 9.27
CA SER A 869 -73.79 -139.12 7.91
C SER A 869 -75.04 -139.45 7.08
N ASP A 870 -76.05 -138.58 7.12
CA ASP A 870 -77.39 -138.80 6.57
C ASP A 870 -77.58 -138.35 5.12
N GLY A 871 -76.69 -137.48 4.62
CA GLY A 871 -76.79 -136.90 3.29
C GLY A 871 -77.88 -135.84 3.10
N ILE A 872 -78.44 -135.23 4.17
CA ILE A 872 -79.52 -134.22 4.08
C ILE A 872 -79.00 -132.77 4.15
N LEU A 873 -79.38 -131.97 3.15
CA LEU A 873 -79.07 -130.54 3.00
C LEU A 873 -80.37 -129.71 2.88
N VAL A 874 -80.48 -128.59 3.58
CA VAL A 874 -81.61 -127.66 3.49
C VAL A 874 -81.09 -126.30 3.03
N ILE A 875 -81.62 -125.76 1.93
CA ILE A 875 -81.33 -124.38 1.49
C ILE A 875 -82.45 -123.48 2.00
N HIS A 876 -82.10 -122.58 2.92
CA HIS A 876 -82.99 -121.54 3.41
C HIS A 876 -83.05 -120.37 2.43
N ILE A 877 -84.24 -120.08 1.91
CA ILE A 877 -84.47 -118.96 1.01
C ILE A 877 -85.27 -117.93 1.80
N SER A 878 -84.69 -116.75 2.06
CA SER A 878 -85.41 -115.69 2.78
C SER A 878 -86.61 -115.22 1.95
N PRO A 879 -87.88 -115.47 2.34
CA PRO A 879 -89.02 -115.02 1.55
C PRO A 879 -89.10 -113.50 1.59
N ALA A 880 -89.03 -112.85 0.44
CA ALA A 880 -89.21 -111.40 0.32
C ALA A 880 -90.68 -111.02 0.13
N ASP A 881 -91.53 -111.97 -0.26
CA ASP A 881 -92.93 -111.76 -0.62
C ASP A 881 -93.79 -113.00 -0.24
N LYS A 882 -95.08 -112.79 0.08
CA LYS A 882 -95.96 -113.84 0.63
C LYS A 882 -96.32 -114.97 -0.35
N GLN A 883 -96.10 -114.79 -1.66
CA GLN A 883 -96.40 -115.80 -2.69
C GLN A 883 -95.23 -116.76 -3.02
N GLN A 884 -94.08 -116.63 -2.34
CA GLN A 884 -92.88 -117.42 -2.65
C GLN A 884 -92.86 -118.78 -1.94
N LYS A 885 -92.26 -119.78 -2.61
CA LYS A 885 -92.06 -121.14 -2.06
C LYS A 885 -90.98 -121.12 -0.98
N GLY A 886 -91.15 -121.98 0.03
CA GLY A 886 -90.27 -122.05 1.20
C GLY A 886 -88.91 -122.70 0.96
N ASP A 887 -88.34 -123.24 2.02
CA ASP A 887 -87.00 -123.83 2.06
C ASP A 887 -86.94 -125.12 1.24
N VAL A 888 -85.78 -125.36 0.62
CA VAL A 888 -85.57 -126.52 -0.26
C VAL A 888 -84.77 -127.58 0.49
N ILE A 889 -85.35 -128.76 0.73
CA ILE A 889 -84.65 -129.92 1.28
C ILE A 889 -84.10 -130.75 0.11
N LEU A 890 -82.81 -131.05 0.15
CA LEU A 890 -82.07 -131.88 -0.82
C LEU A 890 -81.46 -133.08 -0.10
N GLN A 891 -81.55 -134.24 -0.72
CA GLN A 891 -80.77 -135.43 -0.37
C GLN A 891 -79.65 -135.55 -1.40
N CYS A 892 -78.40 -135.58 -0.94
CA CYS A 892 -77.24 -135.61 -1.82
C CYS A 892 -76.19 -136.58 -1.29
N GLU A 893 -75.80 -137.54 -2.11
CA GLU A 893 -74.71 -138.47 -1.78
C GLU A 893 -73.38 -137.74 -1.54
N HIS A 894 -73.15 -136.65 -2.27
CA HIS A 894 -71.95 -135.82 -2.15
C HIS A 894 -72.26 -134.51 -1.43
N ILE A 895 -73.02 -134.60 -0.34
CA ILE A 895 -73.50 -133.43 0.40
C ILE A 895 -72.39 -132.46 0.76
N PHE A 896 -71.27 -133.02 1.23
CA PHE A 896 -70.11 -132.24 1.61
C PHE A 896 -69.57 -131.48 0.41
N GLU A 897 -69.36 -132.13 -0.73
CA GLU A 897 -68.90 -131.47 -1.95
C GLU A 897 -69.86 -130.37 -2.41
N VAL A 898 -71.17 -130.62 -2.39
CA VAL A 898 -72.18 -129.66 -2.84
C VAL A 898 -72.27 -128.46 -1.89
N ALA A 899 -72.36 -128.70 -0.58
CA ALA A 899 -72.40 -127.66 0.44
C ALA A 899 -71.10 -126.85 0.46
N THR A 900 -69.94 -127.52 0.37
CA THR A 900 -68.64 -126.87 0.25
C THR A 900 -68.55 -126.04 -1.02
N LYS A 901 -68.92 -126.56 -2.19
CA LYS A 901 -68.90 -125.78 -3.44
C LYS A 901 -69.82 -124.56 -3.36
N LEU A 902 -71.02 -124.70 -2.79
CA LEU A 902 -71.92 -123.56 -2.57
C LEU A 902 -71.33 -122.54 -1.59
N ALA A 903 -70.82 -122.99 -0.44
CA ALA A 903 -70.18 -122.13 0.56
C ALA A 903 -68.96 -121.41 -0.01
N MET A 904 -68.15 -122.11 -0.81
CA MET A 904 -67.00 -121.56 -1.52
C MET A 904 -67.42 -120.54 -2.57
N LEU A 905 -68.47 -120.82 -3.34
CA LEU A 905 -69.00 -119.91 -4.36
C LEU A 905 -69.56 -118.63 -3.74
N ILE A 906 -70.25 -118.75 -2.59
CA ILE A 906 -70.91 -117.62 -1.91
C ILE A 906 -69.95 -116.91 -0.94
N ARG A 907 -68.85 -117.54 -0.55
CA ARG A 907 -67.87 -117.06 0.44
C ARG A 907 -68.50 -116.64 1.77
N LYS A 908 -69.56 -117.33 2.17
CA LYS A 908 -70.17 -117.22 3.49
C LYS A 908 -70.19 -118.60 4.13
N GLU A 909 -69.06 -119.10 4.59
CA GLU A 909 -69.02 -120.37 5.33
C GLU A 909 -70.02 -120.36 6.50
N HIS A 910 -70.15 -119.21 7.18
CA HIS A 910 -71.12 -119.01 8.25
C HIS A 910 -72.60 -119.15 7.83
N THR A 911 -72.91 -119.14 6.53
CA THR A 911 -74.27 -119.45 6.06
C THR A 911 -74.57 -120.94 6.00
N VAL A 912 -73.53 -121.80 6.05
CA VAL A 912 -73.69 -123.25 6.20
C VAL A 912 -73.72 -123.58 7.69
N ARG A 913 -74.87 -124.04 8.18
CA ARG A 913 -75.08 -124.45 9.57
C ARG A 913 -75.17 -125.96 9.66
N VAL A 914 -74.25 -126.55 10.40
CA VAL A 914 -74.32 -127.98 10.77
C VAL A 914 -75.06 -128.06 12.09
N VAL A 915 -76.26 -128.64 12.10
CA VAL A 915 -77.17 -128.64 13.25
C VAL A 915 -77.13 -130.01 13.92
N GLN A 916 -77.00 -130.01 15.25
CA GLN A 916 -77.09 -131.21 16.09
C GLN A 916 -78.51 -131.31 16.67
N GLY A 917 -79.11 -132.50 16.65
CA GLY A 917 -80.40 -132.77 17.29
C GLY A 917 -81.62 -132.52 16.41
N SER A 918 -82.02 -131.28 16.14
CA SER A 918 -83.19 -131.03 15.27
C SER A 918 -83.09 -129.75 14.43
N LEU A 919 -83.63 -129.79 13.21
CA LEU A 919 -83.61 -128.71 12.23
C LEU A 919 -85.03 -128.32 11.82
N GLN A 920 -85.36 -127.04 12.01
CA GLN A 920 -86.59 -126.46 11.49
C GLN A 920 -86.41 -125.99 10.04
N PHE A 921 -87.44 -126.17 9.22
CA PHE A 921 -87.50 -125.66 7.86
C PHE A 921 -88.89 -125.13 7.54
N TYR A 922 -88.97 -124.14 6.64
CA TYR A 922 -90.24 -123.58 6.18
C TYR A 922 -90.75 -124.33 4.96
N VAL A 923 -91.90 -125.02 5.06
CA VAL A 923 -92.59 -125.60 3.89
C VAL A 923 -93.17 -124.49 3.02
N SER A 924 -93.76 -123.52 3.69
CA SER A 924 -94.37 -122.33 3.13
C SER A 924 -94.30 -121.24 4.19
N PRO A 925 -94.45 -119.95 3.83
CA PRO A 925 -94.52 -118.88 4.82
C PRO A 925 -95.54 -119.21 5.92
N GLY A 926 -95.07 -119.43 7.16
CA GLY A 926 -95.89 -119.74 8.34
C GLY A 926 -96.19 -121.22 8.64
N ARG A 927 -95.74 -122.20 7.83
CA ARG A 927 -95.79 -123.64 8.18
C ARG A 927 -94.36 -124.17 8.34
N GLU A 928 -94.03 -124.54 9.57
CA GLU A 928 -92.73 -125.10 9.93
C GLU A 928 -92.80 -126.62 10.05
N GLY A 929 -91.76 -127.29 9.58
CA GLY A 929 -91.51 -128.71 9.83
C GLY A 929 -90.21 -128.87 10.62
N THR A 930 -90.13 -129.93 11.42
CA THR A 930 -88.92 -130.26 12.19
C THR A 930 -88.37 -131.61 11.73
N ILE A 931 -87.06 -131.64 11.49
CA ILE A 931 -86.26 -132.85 11.29
C ILE A 931 -85.51 -133.12 12.58
N VAL A 932 -85.53 -134.35 13.10
CA VAL A 932 -84.82 -134.81 14.31
C VAL A 932 -83.76 -135.81 13.90
N PHE A 933 -82.55 -135.68 14.45
CA PHE A 933 -81.36 -136.46 14.15
C PHE A 933 -80.94 -137.30 15.38
N GLU A 934 -80.88 -138.62 15.28
CA GLU A 934 -80.47 -139.58 16.33
C GLU A 934 -79.35 -140.53 15.85
N THR A 935 -78.49 -141.05 16.74
CA THR A 935 -77.45 -142.06 16.43
C THR A 935 -77.90 -143.49 16.83
N GLY A 936 -77.78 -144.52 15.97
CA GLY A 936 -78.28 -145.91 16.18
C GLY A 936 -77.40 -147.05 15.57
N GLU A 937 -77.84 -148.33 15.66
CA GLU A 937 -77.09 -149.52 15.13
C GLU A 937 -77.10 -149.60 13.61
N GLU A 938 -78.27 -149.28 13.07
CA GLU A 938 -78.50 -149.14 11.67
C GLU A 938 -79.03 -147.72 11.46
N ASP A 939 -78.50 -147.05 10.45
CA ASP A 939 -79.07 -145.80 9.96
C ASP A 939 -80.54 -146.01 9.46
N GLN A 940 -81.45 -145.03 9.60
CA GLN A 940 -82.87 -145.07 9.13
C GLN A 940 -83.57 -143.67 9.07
N VAL A 941 -84.36 -143.32 8.04
CA VAL A 941 -85.14 -142.03 7.97
C VAL A 941 -86.65 -142.28 7.84
N TYR A 942 -87.47 -141.78 8.78
CA TYR A 942 -88.92 -141.99 8.80
C TYR A 942 -89.64 -140.90 9.60
N LYS A 943 -90.96 -140.93 9.65
CA LYS A 943 -91.79 -139.92 10.34
C LYS A 943 -92.42 -140.50 11.60
N ASP A 944 -92.38 -139.76 12.72
CA ASP A 944 -92.84 -140.23 14.03
C ASP A 944 -94.34 -139.97 14.32
N LYS A 945 -94.83 -140.46 15.48
CA LYS A 945 -96.23 -140.30 15.95
C LYS A 945 -96.63 -138.85 16.26
N ASN A 946 -95.66 -137.95 16.47
CA ASN A 946 -95.89 -136.52 16.63
C ASN A 946 -95.87 -135.77 15.28
N GLY A 947 -95.67 -136.47 14.16
CA GLY A 947 -95.58 -135.89 12.83
C GLY A 947 -94.21 -135.27 12.51
N GLN A 948 -93.20 -135.52 13.33
CA GLN A 948 -91.83 -135.04 13.13
C GLN A 948 -91.08 -135.98 12.18
N LEU A 949 -90.20 -135.42 11.35
CA LEU A 949 -89.29 -136.23 10.54
C LEU A 949 -88.14 -136.69 11.45
N ARG A 950 -87.84 -137.98 11.49
CA ARG A 950 -86.68 -138.56 12.17
C ARG A 950 -85.66 -139.09 11.15
N VAL A 951 -84.40 -138.81 11.43
CA VAL A 951 -83.20 -139.31 10.76
C VAL A 951 -82.34 -139.99 11.81
N VAL A 952 -82.20 -141.30 11.71
CA VAL A 952 -81.31 -142.15 12.51
C VAL A 952 -80.05 -142.42 11.69
N SER A 953 -78.87 -142.33 12.29
CA SER A 953 -77.59 -142.66 11.63
C SER A 953 -76.67 -143.58 12.46
N ALA A 954 -75.89 -144.48 11.84
CA ALA A 954 -74.97 -145.43 12.45
C ALA A 954 -73.54 -144.86 12.58
N GLY A 955 -73.01 -144.88 13.80
CA GLY A 955 -71.70 -144.28 14.11
C GLY A 955 -70.52 -145.08 13.57
N LYS A 956 -69.75 -144.53 12.62
CA LYS A 956 -68.57 -145.21 12.04
C LYS A 956 -67.34 -145.18 12.97
N LYS A 957 -66.89 -146.38 13.40
CA LYS A 957 -65.57 -146.68 14.00
C LYS A 957 -64.47 -146.58 12.93
N THR A 958 -63.32 -145.97 13.26
CA THR A 958 -62.10 -145.72 12.45
C THR A 958 -62.23 -144.84 11.21
#